data_AF-A0A182JX97-F1
#
_entry.id   AF-A0A182JX97-F1
#
_cell.length_a   1.000
_cell.length_b   1.000
_cell.length_c   1.000
_cell.angle_alpha   90.00
_cell.angle_beta   90.00
_cell.angle_gamma   90.00
#
_symmetry.space_group_name_H-M   'P 1'
#
loop_
_entity.id
_entity.type
_entity.pdbx_description
1 polymer ?
#
loop_
_entity_poly.entity_id
_entity_poly.type
_entity_poly.pdbx_seq_one_letter_code
_entity_poly.pdbx_strand_id
1 'polypeptide(L)'
;MEVMEEGNLMDRIPILLQRDLQYYEANQKVLQENICAGVVGGKLDFPRSASFASVKVVMWLEDEYYAAYRKNSGLLHLADALQDHQTKEAEEAAGCGEHIHTLSQEALDHADLTVLTATIGAAALVKNSLFVWLQCVTKNICPPKGDDKGGSLKLSYKQYSEMTEALAERLLDLHCRLLTLYIIQDADCLHWESSHPFFESERGSYTIQMWWLYMQGTKQDLWNSVPPTMAQRVFAGMLNETLTVLTVRYTQTVPSRARSPLLLVDVSNVLLCVCELLPAICANGEAFVGLNLPSQSKIIRDIHAKSQELFCCLLLRGIPLGALYKVAKKGVQGGIAMFGQRQGLIVPWTIFTMPRLFPPNLNAHWAARCSELPTSTALTLELKVLLAAPQANWWLLLKALLMREAHLSSLIFHHLIRNLPSCDNFIPSARQPSVNRDCLSKKCEGFLCGLECNDIVQWALEQNDPIGQSNYQVLMGLTYIVIMAGKTSDINKTLISALEKSKMNDWASCLDRRQVWNQKRPPWLEAILHLIYPILGPVVHMLVSAVQTTASMYQAMSLSLSCFSEMWDCIPDCLYTVTICLAEILPAEIRPLGDSVLIQLLYIALYSKLLEVAETEAEAEAKEQANGTVSPDAASNAPVSTINMKPKSVICQTLAEAICFIDEDNKHTEQINSLISQARESQRSMGQLEHDIDDAVGLASFASTSRVDDVEAFLRQTTPSVRSEEEFDVENAEYIAEMLVSDVLVTSVGKLSMKMLYQYIRKNFDWILQQLGVSDIEHNPLQPNPGQSIREQKQALIDLMFHIGHRSFDQLLSGGLDIDYTKWFQTPMSMSVEKAWLQVCQRWEFQEGAKLSVHEALMVSFITSQLKP
;
A
#
# COMPACT_ATOMS: atom_id res chain seq x y z
N MET A 1 -15.68 8.51 30.95
CA MET A 1 -17.13 8.48 31.18
C MET A 1 -17.44 7.16 31.87
N GLU A 2 -18.00 7.16 33.09
CA GLU A 2 -18.43 5.91 33.73
C GLU A 2 -19.70 5.42 33.03
N VAL A 3 -19.66 4.21 32.47
CA VAL A 3 -20.78 3.60 31.74
C VAL A 3 -21.34 2.47 32.59
N MET A 4 -22.67 2.32 32.63
CA MET A 4 -23.26 1.14 33.27
C MET A 4 -22.98 -0.09 32.41
N GLU A 5 -22.15 -1.01 32.93
CA GLU A 5 -21.80 -2.26 32.25
C GLU A 5 -22.80 -3.40 32.52
N GLU A 6 -23.80 -3.17 33.38
CA GLU A 6 -24.84 -4.14 33.78
C GLU A 6 -26.26 -3.62 33.42
N GLY A 7 -27.18 -4.50 33.00
CA GLY A 7 -28.55 -4.16 32.55
C GLY A 7 -28.95 -4.69 31.15
N ASN A 8 -30.16 -4.40 30.68
CA ASN A 8 -30.63 -4.75 29.31
C ASN A 8 -30.10 -3.73 28.27
N LEU A 9 -29.73 -4.18 27.06
CA LEU A 9 -29.26 -3.33 25.95
C LEU A 9 -30.22 -2.14 25.67
N MET A 10 -31.53 -2.40 25.73
CA MET A 10 -32.60 -1.41 25.51
C MET A 10 -32.56 -0.24 26.50
N ASP A 11 -32.03 -0.46 27.71
CA ASP A 11 -31.85 0.60 28.69
C ASP A 11 -30.46 1.25 28.56
N ARG A 12 -29.43 0.44 28.26
CA ARG A 12 -28.03 0.91 28.19
C ARG A 12 -27.79 1.87 27.03
N ILE A 13 -28.28 1.56 25.82
CA ILE A 13 -28.02 2.37 24.63
C ILE A 13 -28.61 3.79 24.80
N PRO A 14 -29.89 3.98 25.15
CA PRO A 14 -30.44 5.33 25.34
C PRO A 14 -29.74 6.13 26.43
N ILE A 15 -29.37 5.50 27.56
CA ILE A 15 -28.64 6.17 28.65
C ILE A 15 -27.25 6.62 28.19
N LEU A 16 -26.54 5.78 27.44
CA LEU A 16 -25.23 6.13 26.88
C LEU A 16 -25.32 7.31 25.92
N LEU A 17 -26.29 7.29 24.99
CA LEU A 17 -26.48 8.36 24.01
C LEU A 17 -26.92 9.66 24.70
N GLN A 18 -27.78 9.59 25.72
CA GLN A 18 -28.17 10.75 26.52
C GLN A 18 -26.97 11.38 27.25
N ARG A 19 -26.08 10.56 27.83
CA ARG A 19 -24.85 11.04 28.48
C ARG A 19 -23.86 11.63 27.50
N ASP A 20 -23.75 11.04 26.31
CA ASP A 20 -22.91 11.55 25.23
C ASP A 20 -23.41 12.92 24.75
N LEU A 21 -24.73 13.09 24.60
CA LEU A 21 -25.34 14.38 24.27
C LEU A 21 -25.14 15.43 25.37
N GLN A 22 -25.35 15.07 26.65
CA GLN A 22 -25.08 15.97 27.78
C GLN A 22 -23.61 16.40 27.84
N TYR A 23 -22.69 15.48 27.53
CA TYR A 23 -21.27 15.81 27.47
C TYR A 23 -20.99 16.79 26.33
N TYR A 24 -21.59 16.57 25.15
CA TYR A 24 -21.49 17.50 24.03
C TYR A 24 -22.07 18.88 24.38
N GLU A 25 -23.28 18.97 24.93
CA GLU A 25 -23.90 20.23 25.34
C GLU A 25 -23.00 21.02 26.31
N ALA A 26 -22.34 20.32 27.24
CA ALA A 26 -21.45 20.94 28.24
C ALA A 26 -20.05 21.34 27.70
N ASN A 27 -19.49 20.59 26.75
CA ASN A 27 -18.08 20.73 26.34
C ASN A 27 -17.89 21.12 24.88
N GLN A 28 -18.95 21.14 24.06
CA GLN A 28 -18.94 21.34 22.62
C GLN A 28 -17.91 20.42 21.92
N LYS A 29 -17.85 19.16 22.37
CA LYS A 29 -16.91 18.16 21.87
C LYS A 29 -17.51 16.76 22.00
N VAL A 30 -17.35 15.94 20.96
CA VAL A 30 -17.67 14.51 21.00
C VAL A 30 -16.45 13.74 21.53
N LEU A 31 -16.67 12.84 22.49
CA LEU A 31 -15.62 11.93 22.94
C LEU A 31 -15.30 10.93 21.83
N GLN A 32 -14.03 10.77 21.52
CA GLN A 32 -13.56 9.86 20.48
C GLN A 32 -12.62 8.81 21.07
N GLU A 33 -12.68 7.60 20.54
CA GLU A 33 -11.70 6.55 20.76
C GLU A 33 -10.97 6.24 19.45
N ASN A 34 -9.68 5.91 19.56
CA ASN A 34 -8.87 5.53 18.41
C ASN A 34 -9.14 4.09 18.01
N ILE A 35 -9.24 3.84 16.71
CA ILE A 35 -9.25 2.50 16.14
C ILE A 35 -7.81 2.08 15.83
N CYS A 36 -7.50 0.80 16.03
CA CYS A 36 -6.19 0.24 15.77
C CYS A 36 -5.74 0.53 14.33
N ALA A 37 -4.55 1.13 14.17
CA ALA A 37 -3.98 1.47 12.86
C ALA A 37 -3.79 0.25 11.93
N GLY A 38 -3.77 -0.98 12.47
CA GLY A 38 -3.74 -2.21 11.68
C GLY A 38 -5.08 -2.55 11.01
N VAL A 39 -6.19 -1.96 11.46
CA VAL A 39 -7.56 -2.21 10.96
C VAL A 39 -8.06 -1.08 10.08
N VAL A 40 -7.56 0.15 10.30
CA VAL A 40 -7.95 1.35 9.56
C VAL A 40 -7.93 1.11 8.04
N GLY A 41 -9.01 1.55 7.38
CA GLY A 41 -9.22 1.44 5.95
C GLY A 41 -9.50 0.00 5.49
N GLY A 42 -8.66 -0.52 4.59
CA GLY A 42 -8.90 -1.81 3.93
C GLY A 42 -10.18 -1.85 3.08
N LYS A 43 -10.69 -3.05 2.78
CA LYS A 43 -11.86 -3.24 1.89
C LYS A 43 -13.16 -2.64 2.44
N LEU A 44 -13.30 -2.56 3.77
CA LEU A 44 -14.48 -1.99 4.42
C LEU A 44 -14.32 -0.50 4.73
N ASP A 45 -13.12 0.05 4.55
CA ASP A 45 -12.80 1.44 4.87
C ASP A 45 -13.07 1.81 6.34
N PHE A 46 -12.44 1.10 7.29
CA PHE A 46 -12.58 1.43 8.71
C PHE A 46 -12.03 2.83 9.05
N PRO A 47 -12.70 3.59 9.94
CA PRO A 47 -12.25 4.91 10.33
C PRO A 47 -11.02 4.85 11.25
N ARG A 48 -10.35 5.99 11.45
CA ARG A 48 -9.21 6.14 12.37
C ARG A 48 -9.62 6.36 13.82
N SER A 49 -10.71 7.07 14.02
CA SER A 49 -11.36 7.23 15.31
C SER A 49 -12.87 7.13 15.12
N ALA A 50 -13.58 6.80 16.19
CA ALA A 50 -15.02 6.78 16.22
C ALA A 50 -15.51 7.38 17.54
N SER A 51 -16.78 7.78 17.62
CA SER A 51 -17.31 8.29 18.88
C SER A 51 -17.27 7.19 19.95
N PHE A 52 -16.96 7.58 21.19
CA PHE A 52 -16.93 6.69 22.34
C PHE A 52 -18.23 5.88 22.44
N ALA A 53 -19.38 6.55 22.24
CA ALA A 53 -20.68 5.90 22.26
C ALA A 53 -20.79 4.80 21.20
N SER A 54 -20.35 5.04 19.96
CA SER A 54 -20.41 4.06 18.88
C SER A 54 -19.53 2.83 19.13
N VAL A 55 -18.35 3.01 19.74
CA VAL A 55 -17.47 1.89 20.10
C VAL A 55 -18.14 0.99 21.13
N LYS A 56 -18.74 1.56 22.18
CA LYS A 56 -19.47 0.78 23.19
C LYS A 56 -20.69 0.08 22.61
N VAL A 57 -21.44 0.75 21.74
CA VAL A 57 -22.58 0.15 21.02
C VAL A 57 -22.12 -1.06 20.20
N VAL A 58 -21.01 -0.96 19.46
CA VAL A 58 -20.48 -2.09 18.67
C VAL A 58 -20.02 -3.24 19.57
N MET A 59 -19.38 -2.96 20.71
CA MET A 59 -19.01 -3.99 21.68
C MET A 59 -20.24 -4.77 22.16
N TRP A 60 -21.27 -4.05 22.61
CA TRP A 60 -22.48 -4.71 23.11
C TRP A 60 -23.25 -5.45 22.02
N LEU A 61 -23.25 -4.94 20.78
CA LEU A 61 -23.88 -5.64 19.66
C LEU A 61 -23.12 -6.90 19.23
N GLU A 62 -21.79 -6.97 19.43
CA GLU A 62 -21.04 -8.21 19.23
C GLU A 62 -21.44 -9.28 20.26
N ASP A 63 -21.63 -8.89 21.52
CA ASP A 63 -22.09 -9.81 22.58
C ASP A 63 -23.47 -10.38 22.25
N GLU A 64 -24.39 -9.53 21.76
CA GLU A 64 -25.72 -9.95 21.29
C GLU A 64 -25.64 -10.84 20.04
N TYR A 65 -24.73 -10.53 19.10
CA TYR A 65 -24.47 -11.39 17.94
C TYR A 65 -24.03 -12.80 18.38
N TYR A 66 -23.09 -12.88 19.34
CA TYR A 66 -22.66 -14.15 19.89
C TYR A 66 -23.79 -14.86 20.64
N ALA A 67 -24.62 -14.14 21.42
CA ALA A 67 -25.75 -14.70 22.12
C ALA A 67 -26.79 -15.31 21.16
N ALA A 68 -27.06 -14.62 20.03
CA ALA A 68 -28.04 -15.04 19.03
C ALA A 68 -27.54 -16.21 18.16
N TYR A 69 -26.28 -16.19 17.73
CA TYR A 69 -25.77 -17.14 16.73
C TYR A 69 -24.79 -18.19 17.30
N ARG A 70 -24.41 -18.08 18.57
CA ARG A 70 -23.46 -18.97 19.27
C ARG A 70 -22.12 -19.13 18.54
N LYS A 71 -21.72 -18.10 17.78
CA LYS A 71 -20.48 -18.06 17.00
C LYS A 71 -19.95 -16.65 16.99
N ASN A 72 -18.64 -16.49 17.19
CA ASN A 72 -17.98 -15.19 17.07
C ASN A 72 -18.05 -14.70 15.62
N SER A 73 -18.27 -13.41 15.43
CA SER A 73 -18.27 -12.83 14.08
C SER A 73 -16.87 -12.74 13.47
N GLY A 74 -15.84 -12.80 14.32
CA GLY A 74 -14.45 -12.54 13.97
C GLY A 74 -14.07 -11.05 14.03
N LEU A 75 -14.99 -10.16 14.43
CA LEU A 75 -14.75 -8.72 14.55
C LEU A 75 -13.87 -8.36 15.77
N LEU A 76 -14.23 -8.83 16.98
CA LEU A 76 -13.51 -8.50 18.23
C LEU A 76 -12.52 -9.58 18.70
N HIS A 77 -12.69 -10.84 18.28
CA HIS A 77 -11.88 -11.97 18.75
C HIS A 77 -11.05 -12.59 17.62
N LEU A 78 -9.76 -12.24 17.56
CA LEU A 78 -8.74 -12.96 16.77
C LEU A 78 -7.90 -13.95 17.61
N ALA A 79 -8.13 -14.04 18.92
CA ALA A 79 -7.57 -15.07 19.79
C ALA A 79 -8.43 -15.17 21.06
N ASP A 80 -8.49 -16.37 21.61
CA ASP A 80 -9.19 -16.79 22.83
C ASP A 80 -10.70 -17.03 22.73
N ALA A 81 -11.00 -18.33 22.79
CA ALA A 81 -12.31 -18.92 23.00
C ALA A 81 -12.54 -19.17 24.51
N LEU A 82 -13.83 -19.28 24.86
CA LEU A 82 -14.43 -19.76 26.11
C LEU A 82 -14.76 -18.68 27.15
N GLN A 83 -16.05 -18.35 27.29
CA GLN A 83 -16.86 -18.85 28.41
C GLN A 83 -18.37 -18.66 28.17
N ASP A 84 -19.14 -19.62 28.68
CA ASP A 84 -20.60 -19.71 28.59
C ASP A 84 -21.32 -18.53 29.24
N HIS A 85 -22.25 -17.90 28.50
CA HIS A 85 -23.39 -17.22 29.11
C HIS A 85 -24.70 -17.45 28.32
N GLN A 86 -25.80 -17.50 29.07
CA GLN A 86 -27.14 -17.91 28.67
C GLN A 86 -27.81 -16.93 27.68
N THR A 87 -28.74 -17.50 26.92
CA THR A 87 -29.44 -16.96 25.76
C THR A 87 -30.41 -15.82 26.07
N LYS A 88 -30.42 -14.76 25.26
CA LYS A 88 -31.57 -13.88 25.00
C LYS A 88 -31.61 -13.47 23.53
N GLU A 89 -32.81 -13.19 23.03
CA GLU A 89 -33.11 -12.86 21.63
C GLU A 89 -32.62 -11.45 21.27
N ALA A 90 -32.11 -11.28 20.03
CA ALA A 90 -31.57 -10.02 19.53
C ALA A 90 -32.68 -9.00 19.23
N GLU A 91 -32.63 -7.85 19.89
CA GLU A 91 -33.54 -6.71 19.70
C GLU A 91 -32.77 -5.39 19.43
N GLU A 92 -33.47 -4.42 18.83
CA GLU A 92 -32.97 -3.38 17.90
C GLU A 92 -31.93 -2.33 18.40
N ALA A 93 -31.06 -1.90 17.49
CA ALA A 93 -30.10 -0.79 17.64
C ALA A 93 -30.64 0.59 17.20
N ALA A 94 -31.97 0.79 17.17
CA ALA A 94 -32.60 1.93 16.50
C ALA A 94 -32.16 3.32 17.03
N GLY A 95 -31.86 3.45 18.34
CA GLY A 95 -31.53 4.74 18.95
C GLY A 95 -30.19 5.36 18.51
N CYS A 96 -29.20 4.55 18.08
CA CYS A 96 -27.88 5.08 17.71
C CYS A 96 -27.92 5.90 16.40
N GLY A 97 -28.81 5.54 15.47
CA GLY A 97 -28.96 6.25 14.19
C GLY A 97 -29.53 7.66 14.38
N GLU A 98 -30.54 7.81 15.25
CA GLU A 98 -31.15 9.10 15.58
C GLU A 98 -30.18 10.05 16.30
N HIS A 99 -29.33 9.51 17.17
CA HIS A 99 -28.28 10.27 17.86
C HIS A 99 -27.23 10.81 16.89
N ILE A 100 -26.73 9.96 15.99
CA ILE A 100 -25.75 10.40 14.98
C ILE A 100 -26.37 11.42 14.03
N HIS A 101 -27.64 11.25 13.66
CA HIS A 101 -28.37 12.24 12.87
C HIS A 101 -28.45 13.59 13.59
N THR A 102 -28.80 13.61 14.88
CA THR A 102 -28.87 14.83 15.70
C THR A 102 -27.51 15.54 15.76
N LEU A 103 -26.44 14.82 16.12
CA LEU A 103 -25.08 15.36 16.16
C LEU A 103 -24.61 15.86 14.79
N SER A 104 -25.01 15.18 13.70
CA SER A 104 -24.68 15.64 12.35
C SER A 104 -25.36 16.97 12.02
N GLN A 105 -26.61 17.16 12.44
CA GLN A 105 -27.33 18.41 12.23
C GLN A 105 -26.69 19.55 13.05
N GLU A 106 -26.31 19.30 14.30
CA GLU A 106 -25.63 20.29 15.13
C GLU A 106 -24.24 20.66 14.58
N ALA A 107 -23.48 19.67 14.09
CA ALA A 107 -22.20 19.92 13.43
C ALA A 107 -22.36 20.83 12.19
N LEU A 108 -23.47 20.69 11.46
CA LEU A 108 -23.78 21.51 10.28
C LEU A 108 -24.18 22.93 10.66
N ASP A 109 -25.05 23.09 11.65
CA ASP A 109 -25.54 24.40 12.09
C ASP A 109 -24.41 25.27 12.66
N HIS A 110 -23.36 24.64 13.22
CA HIS A 110 -22.21 25.32 13.81
C HIS A 110 -20.91 25.23 12.99
N ALA A 111 -20.93 24.54 11.84
CA ALA A 111 -19.74 24.25 11.03
C ALA A 111 -18.58 23.62 11.83
N ASP A 112 -18.91 22.76 12.80
CA ASP A 112 -17.93 22.11 13.67
C ASP A 112 -17.33 20.86 13.00
N LEU A 113 -16.13 21.03 12.44
CA LEU A 113 -15.40 19.97 11.77
C LEU A 113 -15.04 18.80 12.72
N THR A 114 -14.84 19.07 14.00
CA THR A 114 -14.46 18.04 14.97
C THR A 114 -15.63 17.13 15.31
N VAL A 115 -16.84 17.68 15.39
CA VAL A 115 -18.08 16.92 15.58
C VAL A 115 -18.43 16.17 14.28
N LEU A 116 -18.27 16.80 13.12
CA LEU A 116 -18.53 16.18 11.83
C LEU A 116 -17.61 14.96 11.57
N THR A 117 -16.32 15.08 11.87
CA THR A 117 -15.38 13.96 11.72
C THR A 117 -15.66 12.83 12.71
N ALA A 118 -16.06 13.15 13.95
CA ALA A 118 -16.48 12.15 14.94
C ALA A 118 -17.73 11.37 14.52
N THR A 119 -18.74 12.07 13.97
CA THR A 119 -19.99 11.45 13.50
C THR A 119 -19.75 10.58 12.27
N ILE A 120 -18.87 11.00 11.36
CA ILE A 120 -18.39 10.16 10.23
C ILE A 120 -17.73 8.88 10.75
N GLY A 121 -16.82 9.00 11.71
CA GLY A 121 -16.15 7.85 12.33
C GLY A 121 -17.13 6.88 12.98
N ALA A 122 -18.11 7.39 13.72
CA ALA A 122 -19.16 6.59 14.33
C ALA A 122 -20.00 5.84 13.28
N ALA A 123 -20.48 6.55 12.26
CA ALA A 123 -21.30 5.99 11.19
C ALA A 123 -20.55 4.91 10.40
N ALA A 124 -19.28 5.16 10.06
CA ALA A 124 -18.46 4.21 9.33
C ALA A 124 -18.14 2.96 10.15
N LEU A 125 -17.83 3.11 11.44
CA LEU A 125 -17.58 1.97 12.33
C LEU A 125 -18.81 1.05 12.41
N VAL A 126 -19.99 1.61 12.71
CA VAL A 126 -21.23 0.84 12.82
C VAL A 126 -21.60 0.18 11.49
N LYS A 127 -21.52 0.91 10.38
CA LYS A 127 -21.74 0.37 9.02
C LYS A 127 -20.86 -0.86 8.75
N ASN A 128 -19.59 -0.78 9.08
CA ASN A 128 -18.61 -1.82 8.78
C ASN A 128 -18.82 -3.06 9.67
N SER A 129 -19.12 -2.86 10.96
CA SER A 129 -19.47 -3.95 11.87
C SER A 129 -20.74 -4.69 11.41
N LEU A 130 -21.79 -3.95 11.02
CA LEU A 130 -23.03 -4.52 10.47
C LEU A 130 -22.76 -5.36 9.21
N PHE A 131 -21.85 -4.92 8.33
CA PHE A 131 -21.47 -5.69 7.14
C PHE A 131 -20.79 -7.01 7.50
N VAL A 132 -19.87 -7.00 8.47
CA VAL A 132 -19.19 -8.22 8.94
C VAL A 132 -20.21 -9.23 9.48
N TRP A 133 -21.13 -8.78 10.34
CA TRP A 133 -22.21 -9.62 10.86
C TRP A 133 -23.08 -10.19 9.74
N LEU A 134 -23.49 -9.36 8.77
CA LEU A 134 -24.32 -9.77 7.64
C LEU A 134 -23.64 -10.85 6.79
N GLN A 135 -22.35 -10.71 6.52
CA GLN A 135 -21.57 -11.70 5.77
C GLN A 135 -21.48 -13.03 6.52
N CYS A 136 -21.22 -12.97 7.83
CA CYS A 136 -21.07 -14.16 8.66
C CYS A 136 -22.38 -14.95 8.78
N VAL A 137 -23.52 -14.26 8.90
CA VAL A 137 -24.86 -14.87 8.89
C VAL A 137 -25.16 -15.50 7.53
N THR A 138 -24.91 -14.78 6.43
CA THR A 138 -25.23 -15.25 5.07
C THR A 138 -24.41 -16.48 4.64
N LYS A 139 -23.16 -16.61 5.09
CA LYS A 139 -22.27 -17.73 4.72
C LYS A 139 -22.44 -18.99 5.59
N ASN A 140 -22.74 -18.84 6.88
CA ASN A 140 -22.61 -19.94 7.85
C ASN A 140 -23.94 -20.50 8.36
N ILE A 141 -25.05 -19.80 8.16
CA ILE A 141 -26.34 -20.14 8.77
C ILE A 141 -27.38 -20.04 7.65
N CYS A 142 -28.18 -21.09 7.43
CA CYS A 142 -29.35 -21.01 6.55
C CYS A 142 -30.10 -19.70 6.85
N PRO A 143 -30.57 -18.96 5.83
CA PRO A 143 -31.14 -17.63 6.03
C PRO A 143 -32.15 -17.69 7.19
N PRO A 144 -32.10 -16.73 8.14
CA PRO A 144 -33.05 -16.74 9.24
C PRO A 144 -34.47 -16.87 8.69
N LYS A 145 -35.37 -17.54 9.42
CA LYS A 145 -36.80 -17.65 9.09
C LYS A 145 -37.48 -16.27 9.18
N GLY A 146 -37.13 -15.37 8.27
CA GLY A 146 -37.66 -14.03 8.16
C GLY A 146 -37.34 -13.49 6.78
N ASP A 147 -38.40 -13.32 5.98
CA ASP A 147 -38.54 -12.72 4.64
C ASP A 147 -37.30 -12.72 3.71
N ASP A 148 -37.50 -13.16 2.47
CA ASP A 148 -36.55 -13.25 1.33
C ASP A 148 -35.72 -11.98 1.02
N LYS A 149 -35.84 -10.91 1.83
CA LYS A 149 -35.18 -9.61 1.73
C LYS A 149 -33.99 -9.40 2.67
N GLY A 150 -33.73 -10.27 3.65
CA GLY A 150 -32.52 -10.19 4.50
C GLY A 150 -32.66 -9.41 5.83
N GLY A 151 -33.88 -9.29 6.38
CA GLY A 151 -34.14 -8.84 7.75
C GLY A 151 -33.72 -7.41 8.14
N SER A 152 -33.85 -7.10 9.44
CA SER A 152 -33.55 -5.79 10.06
C SER A 152 -32.07 -5.37 9.90
N LEU A 153 -31.13 -6.33 9.98
CA LEU A 153 -29.68 -6.08 9.87
C LEU A 153 -29.28 -5.44 8.53
N LYS A 154 -29.84 -5.92 7.42
CA LYS A 154 -29.58 -5.37 6.09
C LYS A 154 -30.18 -3.98 5.91
N LEU A 155 -31.33 -3.71 6.54
CA LEU A 155 -31.94 -2.37 6.55
C LEU A 155 -31.05 -1.39 7.31
N SER A 156 -30.58 -1.76 8.51
CA SER A 156 -29.65 -0.93 9.28
C SER A 156 -28.35 -0.68 8.52
N TYR A 157 -27.75 -1.71 7.91
CA TYR A 157 -26.56 -1.53 7.07
C TYR A 157 -26.79 -0.50 5.95
N LYS A 158 -27.93 -0.57 5.26
CA LYS A 158 -28.29 0.38 4.20
C LYS A 158 -28.44 1.80 4.75
N GLN A 159 -29.13 1.99 5.88
CA GLN A 159 -29.31 3.30 6.53
C GLN A 159 -27.96 3.95 6.90
N TYR A 160 -27.07 3.20 7.56
CA TYR A 160 -25.75 3.70 7.91
C TYR A 160 -24.86 3.95 6.68
N SER A 161 -25.02 3.16 5.61
CA SER A 161 -24.35 3.42 4.34
C SER A 161 -24.77 4.75 3.71
N GLU A 162 -26.08 5.00 3.61
CA GLU A 162 -26.64 6.26 3.09
C GLU A 162 -26.21 7.46 3.95
N MET A 163 -26.21 7.29 5.28
CA MET A 163 -25.72 8.31 6.21
C MET A 163 -24.23 8.62 6.00
N THR A 164 -23.36 7.60 5.84
CA THR A 164 -21.93 7.85 5.58
C THR A 164 -21.69 8.60 4.28
N GLU A 165 -22.48 8.33 3.24
CA GLU A 165 -22.37 9.05 1.97
C GLU A 165 -22.82 10.50 2.09
N ALA A 166 -23.96 10.75 2.75
CA ALA A 166 -24.47 12.09 2.99
C ALA A 166 -23.49 12.96 3.81
N LEU A 167 -22.91 12.41 4.88
CA LEU A 167 -21.93 13.12 5.72
C LEU A 167 -20.68 13.53 4.93
N ALA A 168 -20.21 12.68 4.03
CA ALA A 168 -19.04 12.97 3.23
C ALA A 168 -19.31 14.02 2.13
N GLU A 169 -20.52 14.05 1.54
CA GLU A 169 -20.93 15.16 0.66
C GLU A 169 -20.97 16.50 1.42
N ARG A 170 -21.43 16.49 2.68
CA ARG A 170 -21.44 17.70 3.52
C ARG A 170 -20.03 18.18 3.86
N LEU A 171 -19.14 17.26 4.21
CA LEU A 171 -17.73 17.58 4.47
C LEU A 171 -17.07 18.22 3.23
N LEU A 172 -17.35 17.67 2.04
CA LEU A 172 -16.90 18.24 0.77
C LEU A 172 -17.45 19.66 0.55
N ASP A 173 -18.77 19.86 0.70
CA ASP A 173 -19.40 21.19 0.53
C ASP A 173 -18.78 22.23 1.46
N LEU A 174 -18.56 21.89 2.73
CA LEU A 174 -17.95 22.77 3.72
C LEU A 174 -16.56 23.25 3.27
N HIS A 175 -15.66 22.31 2.91
CA HIS A 175 -14.32 22.66 2.46
C HIS A 175 -14.33 23.46 1.14
N CYS A 176 -15.19 23.10 0.18
CA CYS A 176 -15.34 23.84 -1.06
C CYS A 176 -15.82 25.28 -0.82
N ARG A 177 -16.78 25.50 0.09
CA ARG A 177 -17.24 26.84 0.48
C ARG A 177 -16.12 27.64 1.15
N LEU A 178 -15.36 27.03 2.06
CA LEU A 178 -14.23 27.69 2.70
C LEU A 178 -13.19 28.17 1.68
N LEU A 179 -12.83 27.30 0.74
CA LEU A 179 -11.88 27.61 -0.32
C LEU A 179 -12.40 28.71 -1.26
N THR A 180 -13.63 28.58 -1.74
CA THR A 180 -14.18 29.47 -2.78
C THR A 180 -14.65 30.82 -2.27
N LEU A 181 -15.02 30.95 -0.98
CA LEU A 181 -15.50 32.20 -0.40
C LEU A 181 -14.41 32.97 0.34
N TYR A 182 -13.43 32.31 0.96
CA TYR A 182 -12.46 32.98 1.84
C TYR A 182 -11.01 32.90 1.34
N ILE A 183 -10.59 31.79 0.75
CA ILE A 183 -9.17 31.59 0.39
C ILE A 183 -8.88 32.11 -1.01
N ILE A 184 -9.78 31.79 -1.95
CA ILE A 184 -9.58 32.06 -3.37
C ILE A 184 -10.12 33.45 -3.78
N GLN A 185 -10.53 34.27 -2.80
CA GLN A 185 -11.10 35.61 -2.99
C GLN A 185 -10.21 36.67 -2.32
N ASP A 186 -9.21 37.17 -3.04
CA ASP A 186 -8.37 38.28 -2.58
C ASP A 186 -8.48 39.46 -3.56
N ALA A 187 -8.90 40.64 -3.06
CA ALA A 187 -9.22 41.78 -3.92
C ALA A 187 -8.00 42.30 -4.70
N ASP A 188 -6.81 42.30 -4.09
CA ASP A 188 -5.60 42.87 -4.68
C ASP A 188 -4.97 41.93 -5.72
N CYS A 189 -5.03 40.61 -5.47
CA CYS A 189 -4.62 39.59 -6.44
C CYS A 189 -5.56 39.57 -7.66
N LEU A 190 -6.85 39.87 -7.46
CA LEU A 190 -7.88 39.80 -8.51
C LEU A 190 -8.08 41.10 -9.29
N HIS A 191 -7.34 42.17 -8.97
CA HIS A 191 -7.39 43.43 -9.70
C HIS A 191 -6.53 43.40 -10.99
N TRP A 192 -6.99 42.65 -11.99
CA TRP A 192 -6.26 42.38 -13.24
C TRP A 192 -6.01 43.60 -14.13
N GLU A 193 -6.85 44.64 -14.03
CA GLU A 193 -6.76 45.86 -14.84
C GLU A 193 -5.79 46.92 -14.28
N SER A 194 -5.17 46.65 -13.13
CA SER A 194 -4.26 47.59 -12.47
C SER A 194 -3.14 48.07 -13.39
N SER A 195 -2.84 49.36 -13.37
CA SER A 195 -1.68 49.91 -14.10
C SER A 195 -0.34 49.60 -13.43
N HIS A 196 -0.36 49.15 -12.17
CA HIS A 196 0.83 48.80 -11.40
C HIS A 196 1.10 47.29 -11.39
N PRO A 197 2.39 46.87 -11.45
CA PRO A 197 2.75 45.47 -11.28
C PRO A 197 2.39 45.01 -9.86
N PHE A 198 2.02 43.74 -9.74
CA PHE A 198 1.77 43.15 -8.43
C PHE A 198 3.09 42.95 -7.70
N PHE A 199 3.27 43.59 -6.53
CA PHE A 199 4.50 43.54 -5.73
C PHE A 199 5.78 43.63 -6.59
N GLU A 200 5.83 44.63 -7.47
CA GLU A 200 6.99 44.89 -8.33
C GLU A 200 7.42 43.72 -9.22
N SER A 201 6.54 42.73 -9.44
CA SER A 201 6.81 41.46 -10.14
C SER A 201 7.83 40.57 -9.44
N GLU A 202 7.95 40.66 -8.11
CA GLU A 202 8.84 39.82 -7.31
C GLU A 202 8.16 38.52 -6.84
N ARG A 203 6.82 38.44 -6.88
CA ARG A 203 6.08 37.27 -6.36
C ARG A 203 4.76 37.00 -7.09
N GLY A 204 4.30 35.76 -6.98
CA GLY A 204 2.95 35.34 -7.37
C GLY A 204 1.86 35.71 -6.34
N SER A 205 0.60 35.46 -6.69
CA SER A 205 -0.56 35.79 -5.86
C SER A 205 -0.60 35.00 -4.56
N TYR A 206 -0.96 35.67 -3.46
CA TYR A 206 -1.21 35.01 -2.17
C TYR A 206 -2.34 33.98 -2.26
N THR A 207 -3.33 34.22 -3.12
CA THR A 207 -4.45 33.30 -3.36
C THR A 207 -3.98 31.88 -3.67
N ILE A 208 -3.00 31.72 -4.57
CA ILE A 208 -2.52 30.39 -4.97
C ILE A 208 -1.67 29.76 -3.88
N GLN A 209 -0.83 30.56 -3.22
CA GLN A 209 -0.01 30.12 -2.08
C GLN A 209 -0.88 29.62 -0.92
N MET A 210 -1.94 30.35 -0.56
CA MET A 210 -2.87 29.98 0.50
C MET A 210 -3.76 28.81 0.10
N TRP A 211 -4.20 28.73 -1.16
CA TRP A 211 -4.91 27.56 -1.68
C TRP A 211 -4.07 26.29 -1.56
N TRP A 212 -2.79 26.35 -1.97
CA TRP A 212 -1.85 25.24 -1.82
C TRP A 212 -1.67 24.81 -0.36
N LEU A 213 -1.39 25.77 0.53
CA LEU A 213 -1.20 25.51 1.95
C LEU A 213 -2.44 24.86 2.57
N TYR A 214 -3.63 25.36 2.24
CA TYR A 214 -4.88 24.79 2.73
C TYR A 214 -5.12 23.39 2.18
N MET A 215 -4.93 23.16 0.88
CA MET A 215 -5.09 21.83 0.27
C MET A 215 -4.17 20.80 0.91
N GLN A 216 -2.89 21.14 1.17
CA GLN A 216 -1.96 20.24 1.84
C GLN A 216 -2.31 19.99 3.32
N GLY A 217 -2.68 21.04 4.06
CA GLY A 217 -3.14 20.93 5.43
C GLY A 217 -4.37 20.03 5.55
N THR A 218 -5.41 20.32 4.76
CA THR A 218 -6.64 19.54 4.75
C THR A 218 -6.42 18.11 4.26
N LYS A 219 -5.52 17.87 3.29
CA LYS A 219 -5.14 16.50 2.92
C LYS A 219 -4.63 15.73 4.13
N GLN A 220 -3.70 16.31 4.88
CA GLN A 220 -3.16 15.67 6.09
C GLN A 220 -4.25 15.48 7.16
N ASP A 221 -5.13 16.46 7.35
CA ASP A 221 -6.23 16.37 8.32
C ASP A 221 -7.24 15.28 7.96
N LEU A 222 -7.69 15.24 6.70
CA LEU A 222 -8.57 14.19 6.17
C LEU A 222 -7.92 12.81 6.33
N TRP A 223 -6.62 12.71 6.02
CA TRP A 223 -5.89 11.45 6.11
C TRP A 223 -5.84 10.94 7.55
N ASN A 224 -5.97 11.81 8.56
CA ASN A 224 -5.90 11.45 9.98
C ASN A 224 -7.27 11.39 10.69
N SER A 225 -8.34 11.92 10.10
CA SER A 225 -9.62 12.12 10.78
C SER A 225 -10.79 11.29 10.24
N VAL A 226 -10.80 10.94 8.95
CA VAL A 226 -11.92 10.21 8.33
C VAL A 226 -11.45 8.89 7.68
N PRO A 227 -12.36 7.96 7.31
CA PRO A 227 -12.01 6.76 6.58
C PRO A 227 -11.14 7.03 5.33
N PRO A 228 -10.07 6.26 5.07
CA PRO A 228 -9.14 6.50 3.97
C PRO A 228 -9.78 6.68 2.57
N THR A 229 -10.68 5.80 2.14
CA THR A 229 -11.28 5.93 0.79
C THR A 229 -12.22 7.13 0.71
N MET A 230 -12.93 7.43 1.80
CA MET A 230 -13.71 8.66 1.95
C MET A 230 -12.83 9.92 1.90
N ALA A 231 -11.70 9.94 2.61
CA ALA A 231 -10.74 11.03 2.60
C ALA A 231 -10.26 11.35 1.18
N GLN A 232 -9.87 10.30 0.44
CA GLN A 232 -9.44 10.41 -0.95
C GLN A 232 -10.54 10.99 -1.85
N ARG A 233 -11.78 10.52 -1.69
CA ARG A 233 -12.94 10.99 -2.45
C ARG A 233 -13.27 12.45 -2.19
N VAL A 234 -13.32 12.86 -0.91
CA VAL A 234 -13.59 14.24 -0.51
C VAL A 234 -12.49 15.16 -1.05
N PHE A 235 -11.23 14.77 -0.88
CA PHE A 235 -10.09 15.53 -1.40
C PHE A 235 -10.11 15.65 -2.93
N ALA A 236 -10.47 14.58 -3.65
CA ALA A 236 -10.66 14.61 -5.10
C ALA A 236 -11.75 15.60 -5.53
N GLY A 237 -12.88 15.62 -4.82
CA GLY A 237 -13.95 16.60 -5.03
C GLY A 237 -13.47 18.03 -4.80
N MET A 238 -12.77 18.29 -3.69
CA MET A 238 -12.24 19.63 -3.37
C MET A 238 -11.30 20.14 -4.46
N LEU A 239 -10.37 19.30 -4.92
CA LEU A 239 -9.44 19.64 -5.99
C LEU A 239 -10.20 19.94 -7.29
N ASN A 240 -11.18 19.10 -7.65
CA ASN A 240 -11.96 19.26 -8.88
C ASN A 240 -12.79 20.54 -8.91
N GLU A 241 -13.51 20.85 -7.83
CA GLU A 241 -14.39 22.01 -7.74
C GLU A 241 -13.60 23.32 -7.67
N THR A 242 -12.56 23.37 -6.85
CA THR A 242 -11.71 24.58 -6.78
C THR A 242 -10.93 24.81 -8.06
N LEU A 243 -10.46 23.75 -8.73
CA LEU A 243 -9.83 23.88 -10.03
C LEU A 243 -10.80 24.37 -11.11
N THR A 244 -12.10 24.05 -11.03
CA THR A 244 -13.12 24.64 -11.91
C THR A 244 -13.13 26.17 -11.77
N VAL A 245 -13.15 26.68 -10.54
CA VAL A 245 -13.16 28.13 -10.26
C VAL A 245 -11.89 28.80 -10.78
N LEU A 246 -10.72 28.22 -10.50
CA LEU A 246 -9.44 28.76 -10.96
C LEU A 246 -9.34 28.73 -12.50
N THR A 247 -9.77 27.65 -13.14
CA THR A 247 -9.73 27.49 -14.61
C THR A 247 -10.60 28.55 -15.28
N VAL A 248 -11.86 28.69 -14.86
CA VAL A 248 -12.79 29.68 -15.42
C VAL A 248 -12.24 31.09 -15.23
N ARG A 249 -11.74 31.40 -14.02
CA ARG A 249 -11.17 32.71 -13.73
C ARG A 249 -9.98 33.04 -14.64
N TYR A 250 -8.93 32.23 -14.62
CA TYR A 250 -7.69 32.55 -15.34
C TYR A 250 -7.82 32.48 -16.86
N THR A 251 -8.79 31.71 -17.39
CA THR A 251 -9.04 31.64 -18.84
C THR A 251 -9.93 32.77 -19.37
N GLN A 252 -10.54 33.56 -18.50
CA GLN A 252 -11.44 34.67 -18.84
C GLN A 252 -10.89 36.06 -18.48
N THR A 253 -9.82 36.13 -17.69
CA THR A 253 -9.26 37.42 -17.26
C THR A 253 -8.54 38.14 -18.39
N VAL A 254 -8.73 39.47 -18.42
CA VAL A 254 -8.03 40.39 -19.33
C VAL A 254 -7.03 41.19 -18.50
N PRO A 255 -5.78 40.74 -18.36
CA PRO A 255 -4.79 41.45 -17.56
C PRO A 255 -4.29 42.71 -18.28
N SER A 256 -3.93 43.73 -17.51
CA SER A 256 -3.13 44.84 -18.01
C SER A 256 -1.73 44.36 -18.40
N ARG A 257 -0.96 45.21 -19.10
CA ARG A 257 0.46 44.94 -19.39
C ARG A 257 1.26 44.65 -18.11
N ALA A 258 0.97 45.36 -17.03
CA ALA A 258 1.68 45.23 -15.76
C ALA A 258 1.26 43.96 -14.97
N ARG A 259 0.05 43.44 -15.18
CA ARG A 259 -0.48 42.24 -14.52
C ARG A 259 -0.35 40.97 -15.35
N SER A 260 0.05 41.07 -16.61
CA SER A 260 0.25 39.90 -17.48
C SER A 260 1.27 38.90 -16.92
N PRO A 261 2.42 39.29 -16.34
CA PRO A 261 3.34 38.34 -15.71
C PRO A 261 2.70 37.58 -14.54
N LEU A 262 1.88 38.25 -13.71
CA LEU A 262 1.20 37.63 -12.58
C LEU A 262 0.29 36.48 -13.02
N LEU A 263 -0.46 36.66 -14.12
CA LEU A 263 -1.30 35.60 -14.68
C LEU A 263 -0.48 34.35 -15.02
N LEU A 264 0.68 34.52 -15.67
CA LEU A 264 1.53 33.41 -16.06
C LEU A 264 2.12 32.69 -14.85
N VAL A 265 2.56 33.45 -13.85
CA VAL A 265 3.08 32.91 -12.59
C VAL A 265 2.02 32.09 -11.88
N ASP A 266 0.83 32.64 -11.69
CA ASP A 266 -0.27 31.96 -11.03
C ASP A 266 -0.68 30.68 -11.76
N VAL A 267 -0.87 30.73 -13.09
CA VAL A 267 -1.24 29.55 -13.87
C VAL A 267 -0.15 28.48 -13.81
N SER A 268 1.13 28.86 -13.91
CA SER A 268 2.24 27.91 -13.80
C SER A 268 2.30 27.25 -12.42
N ASN A 269 2.09 28.02 -11.34
CA ASN A 269 2.05 27.52 -9.97
C ASN A 269 0.85 26.62 -9.73
N VAL A 270 -0.34 26.95 -10.27
CA VAL A 270 -1.52 26.06 -10.18
C VAL A 270 -1.21 24.70 -10.81
N LEU A 271 -0.61 24.66 -12.00
CA LEU A 271 -0.24 23.39 -12.64
C LEU A 271 0.75 22.57 -11.81
N LEU A 272 1.76 23.22 -11.24
CA LEU A 272 2.74 22.57 -10.37
C LEU A 272 2.11 22.07 -9.06
N CYS A 273 1.25 22.86 -8.42
CA CYS A 273 0.49 22.43 -7.26
C CYS A 273 -0.39 21.23 -7.58
N VAL A 274 -1.14 21.26 -8.70
CA VAL A 274 -1.97 20.13 -9.14
C VAL A 274 -1.11 18.89 -9.39
N CYS A 275 0.09 19.03 -9.95
CA CYS A 275 1.02 17.92 -10.15
C CYS A 275 1.42 17.21 -8.84
N GLU A 276 1.52 17.94 -7.73
CA GLU A 276 1.84 17.38 -6.40
C GLU A 276 0.60 16.87 -5.64
N LEU A 277 -0.59 17.39 -5.94
CA LEU A 277 -1.85 16.98 -5.29
C LEU A 277 -2.52 15.79 -6.01
N LEU A 278 -2.39 15.70 -7.34
CA LEU A 278 -3.05 14.69 -8.17
C LEU A 278 -2.68 13.23 -7.81
N PRO A 279 -1.42 12.86 -7.48
CA PRO A 279 -1.08 11.50 -7.11
C PRO A 279 -1.92 10.94 -5.95
N ALA A 280 -2.38 11.80 -5.03
CA ALA A 280 -3.15 11.40 -3.87
C ALA A 280 -4.54 10.83 -4.23
N ILE A 281 -5.04 11.08 -5.44
CA ILE A 281 -6.38 10.66 -5.90
C ILE A 281 -6.34 9.71 -7.11
N CYS A 282 -5.15 9.42 -7.63
CA CYS A 282 -4.95 8.48 -8.72
C CYS A 282 -4.92 7.03 -8.21
N ALA A 283 -5.37 6.09 -9.04
CA ALA A 283 -5.27 4.66 -8.73
C ALA A 283 -3.88 4.07 -9.06
N ASN A 284 -3.23 4.60 -10.11
CA ASN A 284 -1.96 4.13 -10.66
C ASN A 284 -1.23 5.26 -11.41
N GLY A 285 -0.02 4.98 -11.88
CA GLY A 285 0.81 5.91 -12.65
C GLY A 285 0.20 6.35 -13.99
N GLU A 286 -0.58 5.51 -14.67
CA GLU A 286 -1.23 5.86 -15.94
C GLU A 286 -2.28 6.96 -15.75
N ALA A 287 -3.11 6.82 -14.70
CA ALA A 287 -4.09 7.81 -14.29
C ALA A 287 -3.42 9.14 -13.94
N PHE A 288 -2.21 9.12 -13.38
CA PHE A 288 -1.46 10.32 -13.00
C PHE A 288 -0.95 11.11 -14.22
N VAL A 289 -0.48 10.44 -15.27
CA VAL A 289 -0.01 11.11 -16.51
C VAL A 289 -1.11 11.33 -17.55
N GLY A 290 -2.32 10.84 -17.28
CA GLY A 290 -3.48 10.93 -18.15
C GLY A 290 -3.38 10.07 -19.41
N LEU A 291 -2.81 8.87 -19.26
CA LEU A 291 -2.94 7.76 -20.18
C LEU A 291 -4.28 7.06 -19.96
N ASN A 292 -4.82 6.44 -21.02
CA ASN A 292 -6.09 5.69 -20.96
C ASN A 292 -7.25 6.47 -20.31
N LEU A 293 -7.31 7.81 -20.44
CA LEU A 293 -8.34 8.64 -19.80
C LEU A 293 -9.79 8.11 -19.93
N PRO A 294 -10.24 7.53 -21.06
CA PRO A 294 -11.60 7.00 -21.16
C PRO A 294 -11.96 5.93 -20.11
N SER A 295 -10.99 5.15 -19.62
CA SER A 295 -11.20 4.16 -18.55
C SER A 295 -11.10 4.75 -17.14
N GLN A 296 -10.66 6.00 -17.02
CA GLN A 296 -10.45 6.67 -15.73
C GLN A 296 -11.73 7.30 -15.19
N SER A 297 -11.74 7.57 -13.88
CA SER A 297 -12.86 8.22 -13.20
C SER A 297 -13.18 9.59 -13.82
N LYS A 298 -14.44 10.03 -13.70
CA LYS A 298 -14.87 11.33 -14.22
C LYS A 298 -14.03 12.47 -13.62
N ILE A 299 -13.76 12.44 -12.32
CA ILE A 299 -13.00 13.49 -11.63
C ILE A 299 -11.58 13.60 -12.20
N ILE A 300 -10.88 12.48 -12.42
CA ILE A 300 -9.53 12.49 -12.98
C ILE A 300 -9.54 13.06 -14.41
N ARG A 301 -10.50 12.66 -15.23
CA ARG A 301 -10.68 13.24 -16.58
C ARG A 301 -10.92 14.75 -16.53
N ASP A 302 -11.79 15.21 -15.64
CA ASP A 302 -12.13 16.63 -15.48
C ASP A 302 -10.90 17.43 -15.03
N ILE A 303 -10.11 16.92 -14.09
CA ILE A 303 -8.86 17.58 -13.64
C ILE A 303 -7.85 17.68 -14.78
N HIS A 304 -7.61 16.59 -15.53
CA HIS A 304 -6.69 16.67 -16.68
C HIS A 304 -7.19 17.64 -17.75
N ALA A 305 -8.50 17.70 -18.02
CA ALA A 305 -9.08 18.63 -18.99
C ALA A 305 -8.88 20.09 -18.54
N LYS A 306 -9.18 20.41 -17.27
CA LYS A 306 -9.00 21.75 -16.69
C LYS A 306 -7.53 22.18 -16.67
N SER A 307 -6.63 21.29 -16.23
CA SER A 307 -5.19 21.54 -16.27
C SER A 307 -4.67 21.72 -17.70
N GLN A 308 -5.21 20.99 -18.67
CA GLN A 308 -4.86 21.19 -20.08
C GLN A 308 -5.33 22.56 -20.59
N GLU A 309 -6.54 23.02 -20.21
CA GLU A 309 -7.02 24.36 -20.56
C GLU A 309 -6.15 25.47 -19.94
N LEU A 310 -5.77 25.32 -18.66
CA LEU A 310 -4.83 26.21 -17.99
C LEU A 310 -3.45 26.20 -18.65
N PHE A 311 -2.94 25.03 -19.05
CA PHE A 311 -1.66 24.94 -19.75
C PHE A 311 -1.69 25.62 -21.13
N CYS A 312 -2.78 25.45 -21.88
CA CYS A 312 -2.94 26.17 -23.14
C CYS A 312 -3.11 27.69 -22.93
N CYS A 313 -3.78 28.11 -21.86
CA CYS A 313 -3.81 29.51 -21.42
C CYS A 313 -2.39 30.02 -21.19
N LEU A 314 -1.57 29.32 -20.39
CA LEU A 314 -0.18 29.68 -20.12
C LEU A 314 0.63 29.90 -21.42
N LEU A 315 0.53 28.97 -22.37
CA LEU A 315 1.28 29.04 -23.62
C LEU A 315 0.83 30.19 -24.52
N LEU A 316 -0.48 30.36 -24.73
CA LEU A 316 -1.04 31.35 -25.65
C LEU A 316 -1.00 32.78 -25.08
N ARG A 317 -1.15 32.93 -23.77
CA ARG A 317 -0.99 34.21 -23.05
C ARG A 317 0.47 34.59 -22.89
N GLY A 318 1.35 33.61 -22.65
CA GLY A 318 2.74 33.84 -22.28
C GLY A 318 3.71 34.00 -23.45
N ILE A 319 3.40 33.45 -24.63
CA ILE A 319 4.31 33.51 -25.76
C ILE A 319 4.62 34.97 -26.15
N PRO A 320 5.90 35.34 -26.33
CA PRO A 320 6.27 36.68 -26.83
C PRO A 320 5.60 36.99 -28.17
N LEU A 321 5.10 38.21 -28.37
CA LEU A 321 4.34 38.58 -29.57
C LEU A 321 5.08 38.26 -30.88
N GLY A 322 6.39 38.53 -30.93
CA GLY A 322 7.23 38.21 -32.09
C GLY A 322 7.34 36.71 -32.38
N ALA A 323 7.35 35.87 -31.35
CA ALA A 323 7.34 34.41 -31.50
C ALA A 323 5.95 33.93 -31.97
N LEU A 324 4.88 34.46 -31.40
CA LEU A 324 3.51 34.16 -31.83
C LEU A 324 3.28 34.52 -33.30
N TYR A 325 3.77 35.69 -33.74
CA TYR A 325 3.72 36.10 -35.13
C TYR A 325 4.48 35.13 -36.07
N LYS A 326 5.66 34.65 -35.65
CA LYS A 326 6.42 33.64 -36.42
C LYS A 326 5.69 32.31 -36.51
N VAL A 327 5.04 31.88 -35.43
CA VAL A 327 4.24 30.64 -35.40
C VAL A 327 3.00 30.79 -36.29
N ALA A 328 2.28 31.90 -36.19
CA ALA A 328 1.10 32.19 -37.03
C ALA A 328 1.44 32.25 -38.52
N LYS A 329 2.65 32.74 -38.89
CA LYS A 329 3.12 32.75 -40.28
C LYS A 329 3.22 31.36 -40.93
N LYS A 330 3.44 30.30 -40.14
CA LYS A 330 3.53 28.93 -40.66
C LYS A 330 2.16 28.36 -41.06
N GLY A 331 1.07 29.06 -40.75
CA GLY A 331 -0.29 28.68 -41.12
C GLY A 331 -0.91 27.64 -40.19
N VAL A 332 -2.23 27.73 -40.04
CA VAL A 332 -3.05 26.89 -39.14
C VAL A 332 -3.20 25.45 -39.66
N GLN A 333 -3.23 25.26 -40.98
CA GLN A 333 -3.51 23.95 -41.61
C GLN A 333 -2.30 23.01 -41.77
N GLY A 334 -1.13 23.34 -41.19
CA GLY A 334 0.04 22.46 -41.29
C GLY A 334 1.32 22.89 -40.56
N GLY A 335 1.37 24.08 -39.97
CA GLY A 335 2.57 24.61 -39.30
C GLY A 335 2.59 24.55 -37.77
N ILE A 336 1.42 24.32 -37.15
CA ILE A 336 1.22 24.38 -35.70
C ILE A 336 0.65 23.03 -35.23
N ALA A 337 1.51 22.18 -34.70
CA ALA A 337 1.09 20.83 -34.29
C ALA A 337 0.11 20.85 -33.11
N MET A 338 0.08 21.93 -32.30
CA MET A 338 -0.87 22.11 -31.19
C MET A 338 -2.34 21.89 -31.59
N PHE A 339 -2.70 22.17 -32.84
CA PHE A 339 -4.05 21.96 -33.38
C PHE A 339 -4.33 20.51 -33.83
N GLY A 340 -3.30 19.68 -33.90
CA GLY A 340 -3.41 18.26 -34.22
C GLY A 340 -4.07 17.45 -33.10
N GLN A 341 -4.69 16.33 -33.48
CA GLN A 341 -5.34 15.41 -32.53
C GLN A 341 -4.31 14.64 -31.70
N ARG A 342 -4.57 14.55 -30.39
CA ARG A 342 -3.85 13.67 -29.45
C ARG A 342 -4.36 12.24 -29.57
N GLN A 343 -3.50 11.30 -29.96
CA GLN A 343 -3.81 9.87 -30.10
C GLN A 343 -3.55 9.09 -28.79
N GLY A 344 -4.25 9.45 -27.70
CA GLY A 344 -4.11 8.71 -26.43
C GLY A 344 -2.75 8.87 -25.71
N LEU A 345 -1.91 9.80 -26.16
CA LEU A 345 -0.60 10.12 -25.60
C LEU A 345 -0.69 10.73 -24.20
N ILE A 346 0.42 10.76 -23.47
CA ILE A 346 0.54 11.51 -22.20
C ILE A 346 0.05 12.95 -22.34
N VAL A 347 -0.63 13.47 -21.31
CA VAL A 347 -1.16 14.84 -21.33
C VAL A 347 -0.01 15.85 -21.22
N PRO A 348 0.13 16.82 -22.14
CA PRO A 348 1.29 17.73 -22.19
C PRO A 348 1.60 18.49 -20.90
N TRP A 349 0.58 18.88 -20.13
CA TRP A 349 0.80 19.65 -18.90
C TRP A 349 1.54 18.85 -17.82
N THR A 350 1.37 17.52 -17.75
CA THR A 350 2.08 16.67 -16.76
C THR A 350 3.55 16.56 -17.08
N ILE A 351 3.88 16.55 -18.38
CA ILE A 351 5.26 16.55 -18.86
C ILE A 351 5.92 17.90 -18.54
N PHE A 352 5.19 18.99 -18.75
CA PHE A 352 5.65 20.33 -18.40
C PHE A 352 5.99 20.47 -16.91
N THR A 353 5.17 19.92 -16.01
CA THR A 353 5.40 20.03 -14.57
C THR A 353 6.51 19.09 -14.06
N MET A 354 6.86 18.03 -14.80
CA MET A 354 7.85 17.02 -14.41
C MET A 354 9.03 16.89 -15.40
N PRO A 355 9.82 17.95 -15.65
CA PRO A 355 10.88 17.94 -16.66
C PRO A 355 12.02 16.95 -16.38
N ARG A 356 12.35 16.66 -15.11
CA ARG A 356 13.36 15.64 -14.76
C ARG A 356 12.90 14.22 -15.06
N LEU A 357 11.59 13.97 -14.94
CA LEU A 357 10.99 12.67 -15.23
C LEU A 357 10.81 12.43 -16.73
N PHE A 358 10.67 13.52 -17.50
CA PHE A 358 10.47 13.53 -18.94
C PHE A 358 11.47 14.48 -19.63
N PRO A 359 12.78 14.15 -19.64
CA PRO A 359 13.78 14.99 -20.25
C PRO A 359 13.56 15.09 -21.77
N PRO A 360 13.89 16.24 -22.39
CA PRO A 360 13.57 16.55 -23.78
C PRO A 360 14.18 15.61 -24.81
N ASN A 361 15.21 14.85 -24.43
CA ASN A 361 15.92 13.89 -25.28
C ASN A 361 15.19 12.54 -25.40
N LEU A 362 14.17 12.29 -24.58
CA LEU A 362 13.40 11.05 -24.60
C LEU A 362 12.10 11.25 -25.38
N ASN A 363 11.78 10.28 -26.25
CA ASN A 363 10.51 10.22 -26.98
C ASN A 363 9.29 9.90 -26.07
N ALA A 364 9.41 10.07 -24.75
CA ALA A 364 8.36 9.78 -23.79
C ALA A 364 7.07 10.59 -24.03
N HIS A 365 7.17 11.75 -24.70
CA HIS A 365 6.01 12.52 -25.17
C HIS A 365 5.10 11.75 -26.15
N TRP A 366 5.62 10.70 -26.78
CA TRP A 366 4.92 9.85 -27.74
C TRP A 366 4.48 8.50 -27.14
N ALA A 367 4.68 8.30 -25.83
CA ALA A 367 4.22 7.09 -25.17
C ALA A 367 2.69 7.06 -25.11
N ALA A 368 2.10 5.94 -25.55
CA ALA A 368 0.67 5.67 -25.50
C ALA A 368 0.32 4.66 -24.39
N ARG A 369 1.31 4.00 -23.79
CA ARG A 369 1.17 3.00 -22.72
C ARG A 369 2.28 3.15 -21.69
N CYS A 370 2.04 2.71 -20.45
CA CYS A 370 3.07 2.75 -19.41
C CYS A 370 4.31 1.91 -19.78
N SER A 371 4.14 0.78 -20.47
CA SER A 371 5.23 -0.12 -20.89
C SER A 371 6.27 0.55 -21.81
N GLU A 372 5.86 1.56 -22.58
CA GLU A 372 6.73 2.32 -23.48
C GLU A 372 7.60 3.36 -22.75
N LEU A 373 7.29 3.64 -21.48
CA LEU A 373 8.07 4.57 -20.67
C LEU A 373 9.38 3.93 -20.20
N PRO A 374 10.44 4.74 -19.99
CA PRO A 374 11.66 4.29 -19.34
C PRO A 374 11.37 3.71 -17.95
N THR A 375 12.16 2.71 -17.53
CA THR A 375 12.03 2.05 -16.23
C THR A 375 11.99 3.04 -15.06
N SER A 376 12.90 4.03 -15.04
CA SER A 376 12.94 5.06 -13.99
C SER A 376 11.67 5.91 -13.95
N THR A 377 11.14 6.27 -15.11
CA THR A 377 9.90 7.03 -15.24
C THR A 377 8.70 6.23 -14.77
N ALA A 378 8.51 5.01 -15.29
CA ALA A 378 7.38 4.16 -14.94
C ALA A 378 7.33 3.86 -13.43
N LEU A 379 8.45 3.43 -12.84
CA LEU A 379 8.55 3.17 -11.41
C LEU A 379 8.25 4.41 -10.57
N THR A 380 8.80 5.56 -10.96
CA THR A 380 8.61 6.81 -10.19
C THR A 380 7.16 7.27 -10.20
N LEU A 381 6.42 7.07 -11.28
CA LEU A 381 4.99 7.38 -11.35
C LEU A 381 4.19 6.50 -10.36
N GLU A 382 4.43 5.18 -10.37
CA GLU A 382 3.74 4.27 -9.44
C GLU A 382 4.11 4.56 -7.98
N LEU A 383 5.38 4.85 -7.69
CA LEU A 383 5.84 5.21 -6.34
C LEU A 383 5.24 6.53 -5.84
N LYS A 384 5.14 7.56 -6.71
CA LYS A 384 4.49 8.83 -6.33
C LYS A 384 3.02 8.63 -5.96
N VAL A 385 2.30 7.80 -6.71
CA VAL A 385 0.90 7.46 -6.41
C VAL A 385 0.79 6.64 -5.12
N LEU A 386 1.63 5.61 -4.96
CA LEU A 386 1.66 4.76 -3.78
C LEU A 386 1.84 5.55 -2.48
N LEU A 387 2.78 6.51 -2.47
CA LEU A 387 3.12 7.27 -1.26
C LEU A 387 2.17 8.44 -0.98
N ALA A 388 1.42 8.90 -1.98
CA ALA A 388 0.45 9.98 -1.81
C ALA A 388 -0.90 9.49 -1.25
N ALA A 389 -1.18 8.20 -1.31
CA ALA A 389 -2.43 7.59 -0.86
C ALA A 389 -2.66 7.72 0.67
N PRO A 390 -3.93 7.74 1.14
CA PRO A 390 -4.28 7.82 2.57
C PRO A 390 -3.91 6.60 3.41
N GLN A 391 -3.78 5.45 2.73
CA GLN A 391 -3.25 4.23 3.30
C GLN A 391 -2.37 3.54 2.27
N ALA A 392 -1.56 2.59 2.73
CA ALA A 392 -0.79 1.75 1.84
C ALA A 392 -1.71 0.95 0.91
N ASN A 393 -1.49 1.09 -0.39
CA ASN A 393 -2.09 0.22 -1.38
C ASN A 393 -1.15 -0.98 -1.63
N TRP A 394 -1.53 -2.15 -1.11
CA TRP A 394 -0.67 -3.33 -1.11
C TRP A 394 -0.45 -3.89 -2.52
N TRP A 395 -1.45 -3.92 -3.38
CA TRP A 395 -1.27 -4.43 -4.75
C TRP A 395 -0.37 -3.50 -5.56
N LEU A 396 -0.50 -2.18 -5.36
CA LEU A 396 0.34 -1.19 -6.05
C LEU A 396 1.79 -1.26 -5.55
N LEU A 397 2.00 -1.49 -4.26
CA LEU A 397 3.31 -1.79 -3.70
C LEU A 397 3.91 -3.05 -4.34
N LEU A 398 3.14 -4.13 -4.42
CA LEU A 398 3.60 -5.37 -5.04
C LEU A 398 3.96 -5.17 -6.51
N LYS A 399 3.12 -4.46 -7.27
CA LYS A 399 3.39 -4.08 -8.65
C LYS A 399 4.70 -3.30 -8.76
N ALA A 400 4.91 -2.28 -7.93
CA ALA A 400 6.15 -1.49 -7.96
C ALA A 400 7.41 -2.32 -7.63
N LEU A 401 7.29 -3.35 -6.79
CA LEU A 401 8.38 -4.25 -6.44
C LEU A 401 8.73 -5.24 -7.57
N LEU A 402 7.75 -5.69 -8.35
CA LEU A 402 7.93 -6.75 -9.36
C LEU A 402 8.00 -6.24 -10.80
N MET A 403 7.46 -5.06 -11.10
CA MET A 403 7.48 -4.50 -12.46
C MET A 403 8.90 -4.22 -12.95
N ARG A 404 9.08 -4.20 -14.28
CA ARG A 404 10.38 -3.97 -14.94
C ARG A 404 11.43 -4.96 -14.45
N GLU A 405 11.02 -6.23 -14.40
CA GLU A 405 11.86 -7.36 -13.97
C GLU A 405 12.44 -7.14 -12.56
N ALA A 406 11.56 -6.73 -11.64
CA ALA A 406 11.86 -6.44 -10.24
C ALA A 406 13.02 -5.44 -10.04
N HIS A 407 13.15 -4.42 -10.91
CA HIS A 407 14.26 -3.46 -10.86
C HIS A 407 14.39 -2.73 -9.52
N LEU A 408 13.27 -2.26 -8.96
CA LEU A 408 13.26 -1.62 -7.63
C LEU A 408 13.71 -2.59 -6.54
N SER A 409 13.19 -3.82 -6.55
CA SER A 409 13.60 -4.86 -5.60
C SER A 409 15.08 -5.16 -5.73
N SER A 410 15.62 -5.24 -6.95
CA SER A 410 17.03 -5.49 -7.20
C SER A 410 17.91 -4.37 -6.64
N LEU A 411 17.53 -3.11 -6.86
CA LEU A 411 18.21 -1.93 -6.33
C LEU A 411 18.26 -1.97 -4.80
N ILE A 412 17.14 -2.26 -4.15
CA ILE A 412 17.06 -2.36 -2.67
C ILE A 412 17.90 -3.55 -2.18
N PHE A 413 17.81 -4.71 -2.82
CA PHE A 413 18.59 -5.91 -2.48
C PHE A 413 20.09 -5.65 -2.49
N HIS A 414 20.62 -5.15 -3.60
CA HIS A 414 22.05 -4.91 -3.76
C HIS A 414 22.58 -3.85 -2.79
N HIS A 415 21.73 -2.89 -2.41
CA HIS A 415 22.08 -1.88 -1.42
C HIS A 415 22.10 -2.46 0.00
N LEU A 416 21.00 -3.11 0.44
CA LEU A 416 20.85 -3.55 1.83
C LEU A 416 21.72 -4.76 2.16
N ILE A 417 21.96 -5.68 1.23
CA ILE A 417 22.83 -6.85 1.47
C ILE A 417 24.26 -6.45 1.85
N ARG A 418 24.70 -5.28 1.38
CA ARG A 418 26.03 -4.71 1.69
C ARG A 418 26.08 -3.97 3.03
N ASN A 419 24.91 -3.65 3.58
CA ASN A 419 24.73 -2.87 4.81
C ASN A 419 23.99 -3.67 5.89
N LEU A 420 24.13 -4.99 5.87
CA LEU A 420 23.60 -5.85 6.92
C LEU A 420 24.38 -5.67 8.23
N PRO A 421 23.75 -5.99 9.38
CA PRO A 421 24.46 -6.06 10.65
C PRO A 421 25.53 -7.17 10.55
N SER A 422 26.56 -7.10 11.41
CA SER A 422 27.52 -8.21 11.49
C SER A 422 26.81 -9.51 11.86
N CYS A 423 27.32 -10.65 11.36
CA CYS A 423 26.68 -11.96 11.60
C CYS A 423 26.51 -12.28 13.10
N ASP A 424 27.42 -11.79 13.96
CA ASP A 424 27.33 -11.94 15.41
C ASP A 424 26.11 -11.21 16.01
N ASN A 425 25.67 -10.14 15.35
CA ASN A 425 24.52 -9.33 15.73
C ASN A 425 23.21 -9.83 15.10
N PHE A 426 23.21 -10.90 14.32
CA PHE A 426 21.97 -11.51 13.87
C PHE A 426 21.15 -12.02 15.05
N ILE A 427 19.86 -11.71 15.02
CA ILE A 427 18.92 -12.16 16.03
C ILE A 427 18.55 -13.62 15.72
N PRO A 428 18.59 -14.53 16.71
CA PRO A 428 18.21 -15.92 16.51
C PRO A 428 16.79 -16.08 15.96
N SER A 429 16.56 -17.05 15.08
CA SER A 429 15.27 -17.30 14.40
C SER A 429 14.06 -17.31 15.35
N ALA A 430 14.15 -18.01 16.49
CA ALA A 430 13.07 -18.09 17.49
C ALA A 430 12.68 -16.73 18.13
N ARG A 431 13.54 -15.72 18.04
CA ARG A 431 13.31 -14.36 18.58
C ARG A 431 13.01 -13.34 17.49
N GLN A 432 12.94 -13.75 16.24
CA GLN A 432 12.58 -12.87 15.13
C GLN A 432 11.11 -12.43 15.26
N PRO A 433 10.78 -11.16 14.98
CA PRO A 433 9.42 -10.64 15.10
C PRO A 433 8.41 -11.30 14.15
N SER A 434 8.90 -11.91 13.06
CA SER A 434 8.11 -12.69 12.12
C SER A 434 7.68 -14.06 12.68
N VAL A 435 8.44 -14.63 13.62
CA VAL A 435 8.18 -15.93 14.26
C VAL A 435 7.49 -15.72 15.60
N ASN A 436 8.09 -14.90 16.47
CA ASN A 436 7.61 -14.66 17.82
C ASN A 436 6.96 -13.27 17.89
N ARG A 437 5.63 -13.21 17.83
CA ARG A 437 4.90 -11.94 17.90
C ARG A 437 4.87 -11.34 19.31
N ASP A 438 5.20 -12.11 20.35
CA ASP A 438 5.28 -11.61 21.73
C ASP A 438 6.51 -10.73 21.94
N CYS A 439 7.52 -10.83 21.05
CA CYS A 439 8.64 -9.89 21.05
C CYS A 439 8.28 -8.51 20.50
N LEU A 440 7.13 -8.37 19.82
CA LEU A 440 6.59 -7.08 19.42
C LEU A 440 5.81 -6.46 20.59
N SER A 441 5.73 -5.13 20.62
CA SER A 441 5.04 -4.37 21.67
C SER A 441 3.64 -4.92 21.99
N LYS A 442 3.24 -4.82 23.27
CA LYS A 442 1.87 -5.15 23.75
C LYS A 442 0.81 -4.54 22.82
N LYS A 443 -0.36 -5.19 22.72
CA LYS A 443 -1.53 -4.69 21.97
C LYS A 443 -1.68 -3.18 22.18
N CYS A 444 -1.74 -2.42 21.08
CA CYS A 444 -2.04 -0.99 21.20
C CYS A 444 -3.41 -0.78 21.87
N GLU A 445 -3.59 0.37 22.51
CA GLU A 445 -4.85 0.73 23.18
C GLU A 445 -6.02 1.01 22.21
N GLY A 446 -5.76 1.00 20.89
CA GLY A 446 -6.80 1.21 19.88
C GLY A 446 -7.80 0.06 19.79
N PHE A 447 -9.07 0.39 19.58
CA PHE A 447 -10.16 -0.56 19.38
C PHE A 447 -9.87 -1.51 18.20
N LEU A 448 -10.30 -2.78 18.29
CA LEU A 448 -10.05 -3.85 17.29
C LEU A 448 -8.57 -4.26 17.11
N CYS A 449 -7.70 -4.03 18.09
CA CYS A 449 -6.29 -4.39 17.97
C CYS A 449 -6.01 -5.91 17.96
N GLY A 450 -5.62 -6.43 16.79
CA GLY A 450 -5.14 -7.80 16.57
C GLY A 450 -3.62 -7.96 16.51
N LEU A 451 -2.85 -7.05 17.15
CA LEU A 451 -1.37 -6.97 17.06
C LEU A 451 -0.82 -6.67 15.65
N GLU A 452 -1.68 -6.39 14.67
CA GLU A 452 -1.28 -6.06 13.30
C GLU A 452 -0.79 -4.60 13.16
N CYS A 453 -0.98 -3.77 14.18
CA CYS A 453 -0.47 -2.38 14.23
C CYS A 453 1.02 -2.28 14.59
N ASN A 454 1.65 -3.37 15.02
CA ASN A 454 3.01 -3.33 15.53
C ASN A 454 3.99 -2.94 14.42
N ASP A 455 4.79 -1.91 14.70
CA ASP A 455 5.80 -1.39 13.80
C ASP A 455 7.14 -2.03 14.12
N ILE A 456 7.66 -2.88 13.22
CA ILE A 456 8.98 -3.50 13.44
C ILE A 456 10.08 -2.44 13.53
N VAL A 457 9.90 -1.25 12.96
CA VAL A 457 10.89 -0.19 13.13
C VAL A 457 10.97 0.25 14.58
N GLN A 458 9.86 0.24 15.34
CA GLN A 458 9.90 0.49 16.80
C GLN A 458 10.67 -0.60 17.52
N TRP A 459 10.40 -1.87 17.21
CA TRP A 459 11.17 -2.98 17.76
C TRP A 459 12.66 -2.90 17.42
N ALA A 460 13.01 -2.48 16.20
CA ALA A 460 14.39 -2.33 15.76
C ALA A 460 15.12 -1.21 16.52
N LEU A 461 14.40 -0.13 16.87
CA LEU A 461 14.94 0.98 17.68
C LEU A 461 15.38 0.54 19.09
N GLU A 462 14.81 -0.54 19.61
CA GLU A 462 15.16 -1.12 20.92
C GLU A 462 16.39 -2.04 20.86
N GLN A 463 16.90 -2.35 19.65
CA GLN A 463 18.05 -3.23 19.46
C GLN A 463 19.39 -2.47 19.51
N ASN A 464 20.49 -3.22 19.70
CA ASN A 464 21.85 -2.66 19.77
C ASN A 464 22.30 -1.98 18.45
N ASP A 465 21.83 -2.46 17.30
CA ASP A 465 22.09 -1.89 15.97
C ASP A 465 20.77 -1.62 15.23
N PRO A 466 20.07 -0.51 15.52
CA PRO A 466 18.75 -0.26 14.96
C PRO A 466 18.71 -0.21 13.43
N ILE A 467 19.76 0.35 12.81
CA ILE A 467 19.84 0.51 11.35
C ILE A 467 20.09 -0.85 10.72
N GLY A 468 21.08 -1.61 11.21
CA GLY A 468 21.34 -2.96 10.72
C GLY A 468 20.14 -3.88 10.90
N GLN A 469 19.47 -3.86 12.06
CA GLN A 469 18.28 -4.68 12.27
C GLN A 469 17.12 -4.26 11.37
N SER A 470 16.92 -2.97 11.13
CA SER A 470 15.94 -2.52 10.13
C SER A 470 16.28 -3.05 8.73
N ASN A 471 17.55 -2.97 8.30
CA ASN A 471 18.00 -3.48 7.01
C ASN A 471 17.77 -4.99 6.88
N TYR A 472 18.04 -5.74 7.96
CA TYR A 472 17.78 -7.18 8.03
C TYR A 472 16.30 -7.50 7.77
N GLN A 473 15.39 -6.83 8.47
CA GLN A 473 13.95 -7.08 8.36
C GLN A 473 13.40 -6.70 6.99
N VAL A 474 13.87 -5.59 6.41
CA VAL A 474 13.50 -5.18 5.05
C VAL A 474 13.98 -6.20 4.02
N LEU A 475 15.23 -6.68 4.13
CA LEU A 475 15.76 -7.66 3.19
C LEU A 475 15.09 -9.03 3.32
N MET A 476 14.75 -9.45 4.55
CA MET A 476 14.01 -10.68 4.79
C MET A 476 12.61 -10.60 4.16
N GLY A 477 11.88 -9.50 4.41
CA GLY A 477 10.55 -9.30 3.84
C GLY A 477 10.56 -9.19 2.31
N LEU A 478 11.56 -8.50 1.73
CA LEU A 478 11.74 -8.42 0.28
C LEU A 478 12.02 -9.78 -0.34
N THR A 479 12.88 -10.58 0.29
CA THR A 479 13.17 -11.94 -0.16
C THR A 479 11.90 -12.79 -0.15
N TYR A 480 11.14 -12.74 0.95
CA TYR A 480 9.89 -13.48 1.07
C TYR A 480 8.89 -13.10 -0.03
N ILE A 481 8.71 -11.81 -0.30
CA ILE A 481 7.76 -11.32 -1.32
C ILE A 481 8.21 -11.72 -2.72
N VAL A 482 9.48 -11.54 -3.08
CA VAL A 482 9.97 -11.88 -4.42
C VAL A 482 9.84 -13.38 -4.68
N ILE A 483 10.09 -14.24 -3.68
CA ILE A 483 9.92 -15.69 -3.84
C ILE A 483 8.43 -16.06 -3.92
N MET A 484 7.59 -15.48 -3.05
CA MET A 484 6.16 -15.82 -2.99
C MET A 484 5.35 -15.29 -4.17
N ALA A 485 5.69 -14.12 -4.71
CA ALA A 485 4.89 -13.41 -5.71
C ALA A 485 5.60 -13.19 -7.05
N GLY A 486 6.93 -13.22 -7.08
CA GLY A 486 7.72 -13.00 -8.30
C GLY A 486 7.83 -14.23 -9.19
N LYS A 487 8.39 -14.01 -10.39
CA LYS A 487 8.78 -15.04 -11.35
C LYS A 487 10.22 -15.48 -11.10
N THR A 488 10.64 -16.57 -11.73
CA THR A 488 12.04 -17.06 -11.67
C THR A 488 13.05 -15.99 -12.10
N SER A 489 12.73 -15.20 -13.12
CA SER A 489 13.54 -14.05 -13.57
C SER A 489 13.76 -13.01 -12.46
N ASP A 490 12.74 -12.76 -11.64
CA ASP A 490 12.79 -11.78 -10.57
C ASP A 490 13.71 -12.26 -9.44
N ILE A 491 13.61 -13.55 -9.06
CA ILE A 491 14.51 -14.19 -8.10
C ILE A 491 15.97 -14.07 -8.59
N ASN A 492 16.21 -14.33 -9.87
CA ASN A 492 17.54 -14.27 -10.47
C ASN A 492 18.13 -12.84 -10.46
N LYS A 493 17.35 -11.83 -10.87
CA LYS A 493 17.82 -10.43 -10.93
C LYS A 493 17.95 -9.76 -9.56
N THR A 494 17.28 -10.30 -8.55
CA THR A 494 17.30 -9.78 -7.17
C THR A 494 18.25 -10.58 -6.29
N LEU A 495 17.77 -11.66 -5.66
CA LEU A 495 18.47 -12.47 -4.68
C LEU A 495 19.75 -13.06 -5.25
N ILE A 496 19.68 -13.78 -6.37
CA ILE A 496 20.83 -14.51 -6.95
C ILE A 496 21.92 -13.53 -7.39
N SER A 497 21.57 -12.53 -8.20
CA SER A 497 22.50 -11.48 -8.62
C SER A 497 23.14 -10.75 -7.42
N ALA A 498 22.37 -10.50 -6.35
CA ALA A 498 22.91 -9.83 -5.16
C ALA A 498 23.90 -10.72 -4.39
N LEU A 499 23.65 -12.03 -4.30
CA LEU A 499 24.55 -13.00 -3.68
C LEU A 499 25.84 -13.18 -4.48
N GLU A 500 25.75 -13.36 -5.80
CA GLU A 500 26.91 -13.50 -6.70
C GLU A 500 27.81 -12.26 -6.68
N LYS A 501 27.21 -11.06 -6.66
CA LYS A 501 27.94 -9.79 -6.63
C LYS A 501 28.34 -9.35 -5.22
N SER A 502 27.94 -10.10 -4.19
CA SER A 502 28.34 -9.79 -2.82
C SER A 502 29.85 -10.04 -2.68
N LYS A 503 30.57 -9.07 -2.09
CA LYS A 503 31.99 -9.24 -1.77
C LYS A 503 32.23 -10.15 -0.56
N MET A 504 31.15 -10.61 0.07
CA MET A 504 31.18 -11.51 1.21
C MET A 504 31.35 -12.93 0.64
N ASN A 505 32.60 -13.41 0.57
CA ASN A 505 32.95 -14.72 0.01
C ASN A 505 32.30 -15.93 0.75
N ASP A 506 31.50 -15.68 1.78
CA ASP A 506 30.98 -16.70 2.69
C ASP A 506 29.45 -16.73 2.80
N TRP A 507 28.71 -16.11 1.86
CA TRP A 507 27.24 -16.08 1.94
C TRP A 507 26.63 -17.50 2.02
N ALA A 508 27.26 -18.47 1.35
CA ALA A 508 26.81 -19.85 1.25
C ALA A 508 27.22 -20.72 2.44
N SER A 509 28.05 -20.25 3.39
CA SER A 509 28.49 -21.09 4.51
C SER A 509 27.35 -21.61 5.36
N CYS A 510 26.28 -20.82 5.51
CA CYS A 510 25.06 -21.22 6.20
C CYS A 510 24.33 -22.42 5.56
N LEU A 511 24.66 -22.79 4.32
CA LEU A 511 24.11 -23.95 3.63
C LEU A 511 25.00 -25.19 3.73
N ASP A 512 26.14 -25.13 4.41
CA ASP A 512 26.95 -26.33 4.67
C ASP A 512 26.22 -27.27 5.64
N ARG A 513 26.32 -28.57 5.42
CA ARG A 513 25.73 -29.61 6.30
C ARG A 513 26.12 -29.46 7.76
N ARG A 514 27.25 -28.83 8.07
CA ARG A 514 27.71 -28.56 9.45
C ARG A 514 26.97 -27.41 10.13
N GLN A 515 26.15 -26.64 9.41
CA GLN A 515 25.49 -25.42 9.90
C GLN A 515 23.98 -25.57 10.17
N VAL A 516 23.43 -26.80 10.14
CA VAL A 516 21.99 -27.05 10.40
C VAL A 516 21.51 -26.44 11.72
N TRP A 517 22.35 -26.52 12.76
CA TRP A 517 22.05 -26.03 14.11
C TRP A 517 22.09 -24.49 14.24
N ASN A 518 22.70 -23.78 13.30
CA ASN A 518 22.92 -22.35 13.45
C ASN A 518 21.59 -21.57 13.42
N GLN A 519 21.24 -20.92 14.54
CA GLN A 519 20.04 -20.09 14.67
C GLN A 519 20.25 -18.63 14.26
N LYS A 520 21.50 -18.18 14.06
CA LYS A 520 21.85 -16.84 13.60
C LYS A 520 22.10 -16.87 12.10
N ARG A 521 21.05 -16.56 11.34
CA ARG A 521 21.00 -16.78 9.90
C ARG A 521 20.93 -15.45 9.14
N PRO A 522 21.41 -15.40 7.88
CA PRO A 522 21.19 -14.23 7.04
C PRO A 522 19.69 -14.08 6.71
N PRO A 523 19.23 -12.85 6.41
CA PRO A 523 17.80 -12.56 6.26
C PRO A 523 17.14 -13.27 5.08
N TRP A 524 17.88 -13.50 3.99
CA TRP A 524 17.35 -14.22 2.84
C TRP A 524 17.09 -15.70 3.14
N LEU A 525 17.92 -16.32 3.99
CA LEU A 525 17.74 -17.70 4.40
C LEU A 525 16.52 -17.81 5.30
N GLU A 526 16.41 -16.94 6.30
CA GLU A 526 15.25 -16.91 7.20
C GLU A 526 13.93 -16.69 6.44
N ALA A 527 13.93 -15.84 5.41
CA ALA A 527 12.78 -15.63 4.53
C ALA A 527 12.31 -16.93 3.86
N ILE A 528 13.23 -17.76 3.37
CA ILE A 528 12.90 -19.03 2.72
C ILE A 528 12.33 -20.03 3.73
N LEU A 529 12.87 -20.07 4.95
CA LEU A 529 12.40 -20.98 5.99
C LEU A 529 10.97 -20.70 6.45
N HIS A 530 10.50 -19.45 6.32
CA HIS A 530 9.10 -19.08 6.56
C HIS A 530 8.10 -19.77 5.60
N LEU A 531 8.56 -20.32 4.48
CA LEU A 531 7.74 -21.17 3.61
C LEU A 531 7.53 -22.58 4.19
N ILE A 532 8.44 -23.02 5.07
CA ILE A 532 8.48 -24.38 5.62
C ILE A 532 7.87 -24.42 7.02
N TYR A 533 8.07 -23.40 7.86
CA TYR A 533 7.56 -23.41 9.24
C TYR A 533 6.08 -23.78 9.42
N PRO A 534 5.13 -23.33 8.56
CA PRO A 534 3.71 -23.64 8.73
C PRO A 534 3.40 -25.15 8.70
N ILE A 535 4.20 -25.94 8.00
CA ILE A 535 3.95 -27.38 7.82
C ILE A 535 4.66 -28.26 8.87
N LEU A 536 5.53 -27.70 9.72
CA LEU A 536 6.38 -28.50 10.61
C LEU A 536 5.71 -28.94 11.92
N GLY A 537 4.59 -28.32 12.32
CA GLY A 537 3.89 -28.67 13.56
C GLY A 537 3.53 -30.16 13.66
N PRO A 538 2.82 -30.73 12.66
CA PRO A 538 2.51 -32.16 12.62
C PRO A 538 3.75 -33.06 12.60
N VAL A 539 4.81 -32.67 11.88
CA VAL A 539 6.06 -33.42 11.79
C VAL A 539 6.70 -33.57 13.17
N VAL A 540 6.85 -32.47 13.90
CA VAL A 540 7.43 -32.49 15.26
C VAL A 540 6.58 -33.34 16.20
N HIS A 541 5.26 -33.19 16.17
CA HIS A 541 4.36 -33.99 17.00
C HIS A 541 4.52 -35.50 16.74
N MET A 542 4.59 -35.90 15.47
CA MET A 542 4.80 -37.31 15.08
C MET A 542 6.15 -37.85 15.57
N LEU A 543 7.23 -37.08 15.42
CA LEU A 543 8.56 -37.49 15.87
C LEU A 543 8.64 -37.64 17.39
N VAL A 544 8.09 -36.68 18.13
CA VAL A 544 8.04 -36.73 19.60
C VAL A 544 7.24 -37.94 20.07
N SER A 545 6.05 -38.15 19.49
CA SER A 545 5.20 -39.30 19.82
C SER A 545 5.90 -40.64 19.54
N ALA A 546 6.58 -40.76 18.39
CA ALA A 546 7.31 -41.98 18.04
C ALA A 546 8.41 -42.31 19.08
N VAL A 547 9.23 -41.34 19.47
CA VAL A 547 10.27 -41.53 20.48
C VAL A 547 9.68 -41.84 21.86
N GLN A 548 8.56 -41.20 22.23
CA GLN A 548 7.82 -41.54 23.45
C GLN A 548 7.35 -43.00 23.44
N THR A 549 6.90 -43.50 22.30
CA THR A 549 6.51 -44.91 22.10
C THR A 549 7.69 -45.87 21.89
N THR A 550 8.90 -45.49 22.30
CA THR A 550 10.15 -46.28 22.27
C THR A 550 10.83 -46.46 20.90
N ALA A 551 10.49 -45.65 19.89
CA ALA A 551 11.25 -45.64 18.64
C ALA A 551 12.71 -45.22 18.87
N SER A 552 13.65 -45.89 18.19
CA SER A 552 15.05 -45.48 18.22
C SER A 552 15.28 -44.18 17.44
N MET A 553 16.39 -43.48 17.70
CA MET A 553 16.72 -42.25 16.95
C MET A 553 16.86 -42.52 15.44
N TYR A 554 17.40 -43.69 15.06
CA TYR A 554 17.47 -44.11 13.66
C TYR A 554 16.08 -44.22 13.02
N GLN A 555 15.12 -44.83 13.74
CA GLN A 555 13.73 -44.92 13.28
C GLN A 555 13.06 -43.54 13.23
N ALA A 556 13.36 -42.65 14.18
CA ALA A 556 12.84 -41.28 14.17
C ALA A 556 13.39 -40.46 12.99
N MET A 557 14.67 -40.60 12.63
CA MET A 557 15.24 -39.94 11.44
C MET A 557 14.60 -40.45 10.16
N SER A 558 14.44 -41.77 10.02
CA SER A 558 13.70 -42.37 8.90
C SER A 558 12.25 -41.87 8.83
N LEU A 559 11.59 -41.71 9.97
CA LEU A 559 10.23 -41.17 10.06
C LEU A 559 10.19 -39.70 9.60
N SER A 560 11.19 -38.89 9.93
CA SER A 560 11.24 -37.48 9.51
C SER A 560 11.26 -37.34 7.98
N LEU A 561 12.03 -38.17 7.27
CA LEU A 561 12.06 -38.21 5.80
C LEU A 561 10.71 -38.66 5.23
N SER A 562 10.08 -39.66 5.87
CA SER A 562 8.76 -40.14 5.46
C SER A 562 7.70 -39.04 5.63
N CYS A 563 7.73 -38.30 6.76
CA CYS A 563 6.84 -37.16 6.98
C CYS A 563 7.01 -36.07 5.92
N PHE A 564 8.25 -35.74 5.52
CA PHE A 564 8.47 -34.77 4.45
C PHE A 564 7.97 -35.27 3.09
N SER A 565 8.11 -36.56 2.80
CA SER A 565 7.60 -37.17 1.56
C SER A 565 6.07 -37.12 1.48
N GLU A 566 5.38 -37.39 2.59
CA GLU A 566 3.91 -37.36 2.67
C GLU A 566 3.35 -35.93 2.67
N MET A 567 4.10 -34.97 3.21
CA MET A 567 3.66 -33.56 3.29
C MET A 567 4.12 -32.72 2.10
N TRP A 568 4.70 -33.35 1.07
CA TRP A 568 5.27 -32.65 -0.08
C TRP A 568 4.25 -31.77 -0.80
N ASP A 569 3.01 -32.25 -0.94
CA ASP A 569 1.92 -31.52 -1.61
C ASP A 569 1.50 -30.22 -0.87
N CYS A 570 1.92 -30.06 0.40
CA CYS A 570 1.67 -28.85 1.19
C CYS A 570 2.79 -27.81 1.07
N ILE A 571 3.92 -28.14 0.42
CA ILE A 571 5.06 -27.25 0.26
C ILE A 571 4.83 -26.34 -0.97
N PRO A 572 5.00 -25.01 -0.85
CA PRO A 572 4.89 -24.11 -1.98
C PRO A 572 5.93 -24.38 -3.07
N ASP A 573 5.52 -24.42 -4.35
CA ASP A 573 6.41 -24.63 -5.50
C ASP A 573 7.52 -23.58 -5.63
N CYS A 574 7.28 -22.37 -5.11
CA CYS A 574 8.29 -21.32 -5.07
C CYS A 574 9.53 -21.71 -4.23
N LEU A 575 9.38 -22.59 -3.23
CA LEU A 575 10.51 -23.14 -2.47
C LEU A 575 11.44 -23.93 -3.38
N TYR A 576 10.87 -24.76 -4.26
CA TYR A 576 11.64 -25.56 -5.18
C TYR A 576 12.39 -24.67 -6.19
N THR A 577 11.68 -23.69 -6.75
CA THR A 577 12.25 -22.72 -7.70
C THR A 577 13.47 -22.00 -7.12
N VAL A 578 13.37 -21.47 -5.89
CA VAL A 578 14.51 -20.78 -5.27
C VAL A 578 15.65 -21.75 -4.92
N THR A 579 15.37 -23.00 -4.54
CA THR A 579 16.42 -23.98 -4.24
C THR A 579 17.25 -24.35 -5.46
N ILE A 580 16.63 -24.43 -6.66
CA ILE A 580 17.37 -24.64 -7.91
C ILE A 580 18.28 -23.45 -8.19
N CYS A 581 17.73 -22.24 -8.15
CA CYS A 581 18.49 -21.02 -8.43
C CYS A 581 19.70 -20.89 -7.49
N LEU A 582 19.54 -21.23 -6.20
CA LEU A 582 20.63 -21.23 -5.23
C LEU A 582 21.66 -22.34 -5.50
N ALA A 583 21.22 -23.52 -5.93
CA ALA A 583 22.12 -24.63 -6.24
C ALA A 583 23.02 -24.34 -7.44
N GLU A 584 22.55 -23.54 -8.41
CA GLU A 584 23.33 -23.15 -9.61
C GLU A 584 24.53 -22.25 -9.28
N ILE A 585 24.39 -21.40 -8.26
CA ILE A 585 25.45 -20.45 -7.85
C ILE A 585 26.25 -20.92 -6.63
N LEU A 586 26.01 -22.15 -6.15
CA LEU A 586 26.61 -22.66 -4.93
C LEU A 586 28.14 -22.88 -5.11
N PRO A 587 28.99 -22.33 -4.22
CA PRO A 587 30.42 -22.58 -4.28
C PRO A 587 30.75 -24.07 -4.07
N ALA A 588 31.72 -24.59 -4.83
CA ALA A 588 32.10 -26.01 -4.78
C ALA A 588 32.64 -26.51 -3.43
N GLU A 589 33.03 -25.58 -2.54
CA GLU A 589 33.52 -25.89 -1.19
C GLU A 589 32.38 -26.23 -0.20
N ILE A 590 31.17 -25.71 -0.47
CA ILE A 590 30.01 -25.90 0.40
C ILE A 590 29.30 -27.19 0.00
N ARG A 591 29.05 -28.06 1.00
CA ARG A 591 28.31 -29.31 0.79
C ARG A 591 27.04 -29.32 1.63
N PRO A 592 25.87 -29.06 1.03
CA PRO A 592 24.58 -29.19 1.69
C PRO A 592 24.31 -30.64 2.11
N LEU A 593 23.41 -30.82 3.06
CA LEU A 593 22.96 -32.13 3.52
C LEU A 593 22.39 -32.96 2.35
N GLY A 594 22.90 -34.18 2.15
CA GLY A 594 22.53 -35.02 1.02
C GLY A 594 22.83 -34.42 -0.36
N ASP A 595 23.82 -33.54 -0.45
CA ASP A 595 24.19 -32.77 -1.66
C ASP A 595 22.99 -32.00 -2.28
N SER A 596 22.02 -31.59 -1.44
CA SER A 596 20.81 -30.92 -1.87
C SER A 596 20.48 -29.71 -0.99
N VAL A 597 20.41 -28.53 -1.60
CA VAL A 597 19.99 -27.29 -0.92
C VAL A 597 18.58 -27.44 -0.32
N LEU A 598 17.67 -28.10 -1.03
CA LEU A 598 16.31 -28.34 -0.55
C LEU A 598 16.30 -29.13 0.76
N ILE A 599 17.06 -30.23 0.82
CA ILE A 599 17.11 -31.08 2.01
C ILE A 599 17.75 -30.32 3.19
N GLN A 600 18.83 -29.58 2.92
CA GLN A 600 19.44 -28.68 3.90
C GLN A 600 18.40 -27.72 4.51
N LEU A 601 17.58 -27.05 3.69
CA LEU A 601 16.56 -26.11 4.17
C LEU A 601 15.47 -26.77 5.02
N LEU A 602 14.97 -27.95 4.61
CA LEU A 602 13.96 -28.69 5.37
C LEU A 602 14.45 -29.02 6.78
N TYR A 603 15.70 -29.47 6.91
CA TYR A 603 16.28 -29.81 8.22
C TYR A 603 16.69 -28.59 9.04
N ILE A 604 17.15 -27.50 8.40
CA ILE A 604 17.37 -26.21 9.08
C ILE A 604 16.07 -25.70 9.72
N ALA A 605 14.95 -25.79 9.00
CA ALA A 605 13.64 -25.38 9.50
C ALA A 605 13.13 -26.32 10.61
N LEU A 606 13.26 -27.64 10.42
CA LEU A 606 12.89 -28.64 11.42
C LEU A 606 13.66 -28.47 12.72
N TYR A 607 14.97 -28.18 12.64
CA TYR A 607 15.80 -27.90 13.81
C TYR A 607 15.26 -26.72 14.62
N SER A 608 14.95 -25.60 13.96
CA SER A 608 14.37 -24.43 14.64
C SER A 608 13.01 -24.75 15.26
N LYS A 609 12.16 -25.53 14.57
CA LYS A 609 10.84 -25.91 15.12
C LYS A 609 10.94 -26.85 16.32
N LEU A 610 11.90 -27.76 16.32
CA LEU A 610 12.16 -28.63 17.48
C LEU A 610 12.63 -27.82 18.70
N LEU A 611 13.47 -26.80 18.51
CA LEU A 611 13.87 -25.92 19.60
C LEU A 611 12.71 -25.08 20.13
N GLU A 612 11.88 -24.50 19.24
CA GLU A 612 10.68 -23.76 19.62
C GLU A 612 9.74 -24.63 20.47
N VAL A 613 9.44 -25.85 20.01
CA VAL A 613 8.58 -26.78 20.76
C VAL A 613 9.23 -27.20 22.07
N ALA A 614 10.56 -27.41 22.10
CA ALA A 614 11.27 -27.73 23.33
C ALA A 614 11.14 -26.64 24.40
N GLU A 615 11.24 -25.37 24.01
CA GLU A 615 11.07 -24.23 24.91
C GLU A 615 9.62 -24.13 25.42
N THR A 616 8.62 -24.24 24.54
CA THR A 616 7.20 -24.18 24.94
C THR A 616 6.79 -25.30 25.89
N GLU A 617 7.24 -26.53 25.63
CA GLU A 617 6.98 -27.69 26.50
C GLU A 617 7.73 -27.54 27.84
N ALA A 618 8.96 -27.01 27.85
CA ALA A 618 9.69 -26.75 29.09
C ALA A 618 8.99 -25.71 29.97
N GLU A 619 8.42 -24.66 29.39
CA GLU A 619 7.62 -23.67 30.12
C GLU A 619 6.31 -24.26 30.67
N ALA A 620 5.64 -25.12 29.90
CA ALA A 620 4.45 -25.82 30.35
C ALA A 620 4.76 -26.78 31.52
N GLU A 621 5.81 -27.59 31.39
CA GLU A 621 6.32 -28.50 32.42
C GLU A 621 6.68 -27.72 33.71
N ALA A 622 7.29 -26.54 33.59
CA ALA A 622 7.62 -25.69 34.74
C ALA A 622 6.38 -25.11 35.44
N LYS A 623 5.34 -24.70 34.69
CA LYS A 623 4.07 -24.21 35.24
C LYS A 623 3.30 -25.31 35.96
N GLU A 624 3.31 -26.53 35.43
CA GLU A 624 2.69 -27.70 36.08
C GLU A 624 3.38 -28.04 37.41
N GLN A 625 4.71 -27.97 37.47
CA GLN A 625 5.48 -28.18 38.70
C GLN A 625 5.24 -27.09 39.75
N ALA A 626 5.02 -25.83 39.33
CA ALA A 626 4.73 -24.72 40.23
C ALA A 626 3.30 -24.75 40.84
N ASN A 627 2.33 -25.31 40.10
CA ASN A 627 0.94 -25.45 40.56
C ASN A 627 0.69 -26.74 41.36
N GLY A 628 1.66 -27.67 41.40
CA GLY A 628 1.61 -28.87 42.24
C GLY A 628 1.89 -28.57 43.71
N THR A 629 0.84 -28.39 44.51
CA THR A 629 0.92 -28.41 45.98
C THR A 629 1.38 -29.77 46.48
N VAL A 630 2.64 -29.88 46.89
CA VAL A 630 3.10 -31.01 47.71
C VAL A 630 2.63 -30.77 49.15
N SER A 631 1.51 -31.39 49.53
CA SER A 631 1.16 -31.59 50.95
C SER A 631 2.13 -32.63 51.57
N PRO A 632 2.74 -32.39 52.74
CA PRO A 632 3.80 -33.25 53.29
C PRO A 632 3.38 -34.65 53.80
N ASP A 633 2.10 -35.05 53.71
CA ASP A 633 1.58 -36.18 54.51
C ASP A 633 1.15 -37.44 53.71
N ALA A 634 1.57 -37.60 52.46
CA ALA A 634 1.25 -38.81 51.68
C ALA A 634 2.48 -39.71 51.39
N ALA A 635 3.35 -39.89 52.39
CA ALA A 635 4.42 -40.88 52.34
C ALA A 635 3.95 -42.24 52.89
N SER A 636 2.97 -42.88 52.24
CA SER A 636 2.84 -44.35 52.24
C SER A 636 1.74 -44.78 51.28
N ASN A 637 2.09 -45.69 50.37
CA ASN A 637 1.22 -46.40 49.42
C ASN A 637 0.95 -45.70 48.07
N ALA A 638 1.91 -45.81 47.16
CA ALA A 638 1.63 -45.82 45.72
C ALA A 638 2.40 -47.00 45.08
N PRO A 639 1.76 -47.78 44.17
CA PRO A 639 2.38 -48.95 43.57
C PRO A 639 3.43 -48.54 42.52
N VAL A 640 4.51 -49.31 42.49
CA VAL A 640 5.59 -49.26 41.50
C VAL A 640 5.05 -49.68 40.13
N SER A 641 4.74 -48.73 39.24
CA SER A 641 4.82 -48.88 37.78
C SER A 641 4.30 -47.64 37.04
N THR A 642 5.13 -46.62 36.91
CA THR A 642 5.04 -45.69 35.77
C THR A 642 6.42 -45.62 35.15
N ILE A 643 6.52 -46.15 33.94
CA ILE A 643 7.71 -46.01 33.10
C ILE A 643 8.01 -44.52 33.03
N ASN A 644 9.20 -44.13 33.46
CA ASN A 644 9.66 -42.75 33.49
C ASN A 644 9.86 -42.29 32.03
N MET A 645 8.79 -41.90 31.35
CA MET A 645 8.86 -41.36 29.99
C MET A 645 9.66 -40.05 30.05
N LYS A 646 10.67 -39.92 29.18
CA LYS A 646 11.47 -38.69 29.11
C LYS A 646 10.55 -37.48 28.87
N PRO A 647 10.81 -36.31 29.50
CA PRO A 647 10.07 -35.08 29.24
C PRO A 647 10.07 -34.74 27.74
N LYS A 648 8.99 -34.13 27.24
CA LYS A 648 8.86 -33.80 25.82
C LYS A 648 9.91 -32.78 25.38
N SER A 649 10.22 -31.82 26.26
CA SER A 649 11.28 -30.84 26.08
C SER A 649 12.64 -31.50 25.77
N VAL A 650 13.00 -32.52 26.56
CA VAL A 650 14.25 -33.30 26.40
C VAL A 650 14.25 -34.14 25.12
N ILE A 651 13.09 -34.73 24.76
CA ILE A 651 12.94 -35.49 23.51
C ILE A 651 13.18 -34.58 22.31
N CYS A 652 12.60 -33.37 22.30
CA CYS A 652 12.79 -32.40 21.23
C CYS A 652 14.26 -31.99 21.07
N GLN A 653 14.97 -31.73 22.18
CA GLN A 653 16.41 -31.44 22.15
C GLN A 653 17.23 -32.61 21.61
N THR A 654 16.93 -33.83 22.03
CA THR A 654 17.62 -35.04 21.54
C THR A 654 17.38 -35.25 20.04
N LEU A 655 16.16 -35.01 19.57
CA LEU A 655 15.81 -35.05 18.15
C LEU A 655 16.54 -33.96 17.36
N ALA A 656 16.64 -32.74 17.91
CA ALA A 656 17.36 -31.63 17.28
C ALA A 656 18.86 -31.92 17.12
N GLU A 657 19.48 -32.60 18.09
CA GLU A 657 20.85 -33.09 17.95
C GLU A 657 20.96 -34.19 16.89
N ALA A 658 20.02 -35.15 16.89
CA ALA A 658 20.05 -36.29 15.97
C ALA A 658 19.96 -35.86 14.49
N ILE A 659 19.13 -34.87 14.15
CA ILE A 659 18.98 -34.41 12.76
C ILE A 659 20.23 -33.74 12.20
N CYS A 660 21.12 -33.18 13.05
CA CYS A 660 22.40 -32.63 12.61
C CYS A 660 23.35 -33.71 12.06
N PHE A 661 23.09 -34.98 12.36
CA PHE A 661 23.90 -36.13 11.98
C PHE A 661 23.16 -37.11 11.04
N ILE A 662 22.02 -36.70 10.47
CA ILE A 662 21.19 -37.61 9.66
C ILE A 662 21.89 -38.14 8.39
N ASP A 663 22.82 -37.35 7.84
CA ASP A 663 23.62 -37.70 6.65
C ASP A 663 25.00 -38.25 7.02
N GLU A 664 25.27 -38.51 8.30
CA GLU A 664 26.50 -39.19 8.72
C GLU A 664 26.45 -40.69 8.39
N ASP A 665 27.60 -41.22 7.96
CA ASP A 665 27.82 -42.62 7.61
C ASP A 665 26.90 -43.16 6.49
N ASN A 666 26.27 -42.29 5.69
CA ASN A 666 25.34 -42.65 4.61
C ASN A 666 24.15 -43.54 5.05
N LYS A 667 23.72 -43.41 6.31
CA LYS A 667 22.67 -44.27 6.92
C LYS A 667 21.27 -44.09 6.33
N HIS A 668 20.97 -42.90 5.81
CA HIS A 668 19.65 -42.52 5.28
C HIS A 668 19.72 -42.05 3.82
N THR A 669 20.86 -42.23 3.13
CA THR A 669 21.10 -41.69 1.78
C THR A 669 20.09 -42.16 0.73
N GLU A 670 19.63 -43.42 0.78
CA GLU A 670 18.60 -43.92 -0.15
C GLU A 670 17.26 -43.20 0.02
N GLN A 671 16.84 -42.97 1.28
CA GLN A 671 15.60 -42.26 1.60
C GLN A 671 15.67 -40.79 1.20
N ILE A 672 16.82 -40.15 1.41
CA ILE A 672 17.09 -38.78 0.96
C ILE A 672 16.98 -38.69 -0.57
N ASN A 673 17.63 -39.61 -1.30
CA ASN A 673 17.57 -39.64 -2.76
C ASN A 673 16.16 -39.90 -3.30
N SER A 674 15.36 -40.70 -2.60
CA SER A 674 13.94 -40.92 -2.94
C SER A 674 13.14 -39.62 -2.82
N LEU A 675 13.31 -38.87 -1.71
CA LEU A 675 12.64 -37.58 -1.51
C LEU A 675 13.05 -36.54 -2.57
N ILE A 676 14.35 -36.47 -2.90
CA ILE A 676 14.84 -35.59 -3.97
C ILE A 676 14.22 -35.98 -5.33
N SER A 677 14.07 -37.27 -5.60
CA SER A 677 13.49 -37.76 -6.85
C SER A 677 12.00 -37.43 -6.94
N GLN A 678 11.24 -37.61 -5.86
CA GLN A 678 9.83 -37.19 -5.75
C GLN A 678 9.67 -35.69 -6.02
N ALA A 679 10.52 -34.85 -5.42
CA ALA A 679 10.51 -33.41 -5.64
C ALA A 679 10.75 -33.05 -7.12
N ARG A 680 11.68 -33.73 -7.79
CA ARG A 680 11.97 -33.54 -9.22
C ARG A 680 10.84 -34.03 -10.14
N GLU A 681 10.16 -35.12 -9.76
CA GLU A 681 9.06 -35.68 -10.55
C GLU A 681 7.80 -34.80 -10.48
N SER A 682 7.48 -34.27 -9.30
CA SER A 682 6.37 -33.33 -9.10
C SER A 682 6.48 -32.12 -10.04
N GLN A 683 7.69 -31.56 -10.18
CA GLN A 683 7.97 -30.48 -11.13
C GLN A 683 7.73 -30.86 -12.59
N ARG A 684 8.20 -32.05 -13.02
CA ARG A 684 8.06 -32.51 -14.41
C ARG A 684 6.60 -32.76 -14.79
N SER A 685 5.83 -33.35 -13.87
CA SER A 685 4.39 -33.56 -14.06
C SER A 685 3.65 -32.23 -14.24
N MET A 686 4.12 -31.18 -13.56
CA MET A 686 3.51 -29.86 -13.62
C MET A 686 3.83 -29.11 -14.92
N GLY A 687 5.10 -29.13 -15.34
CA GLY A 687 5.50 -28.55 -16.63
C GLY A 687 4.91 -29.25 -17.85
N GLN A 688 4.57 -30.55 -17.74
CA GLN A 688 3.81 -31.27 -18.78
C GLN A 688 2.35 -30.82 -18.84
N LEU A 689 1.71 -30.62 -17.67
CA LEU A 689 0.33 -30.13 -17.60
C LEU A 689 0.20 -28.71 -18.16
N GLU A 690 1.18 -27.83 -17.93
CA GLU A 690 1.24 -26.49 -18.52
C GLU A 690 1.34 -26.56 -20.05
N HIS A 691 2.19 -27.43 -20.59
CA HIS A 691 2.33 -27.62 -22.03
C HIS A 691 1.03 -28.11 -22.68
N ASP A 692 0.32 -29.03 -22.01
CA ASP A 692 -0.97 -29.55 -22.47
C ASP A 692 -2.10 -28.47 -22.40
N ILE A 693 -2.03 -27.55 -21.44
CA ILE A 693 -2.97 -26.42 -21.31
C ILE A 693 -2.69 -25.37 -22.39
N ASP A 694 -1.43 -25.02 -22.64
CA ASP A 694 -1.03 -24.07 -23.69
C ASP A 694 -1.45 -24.58 -25.09
N ASP A 695 -1.32 -25.89 -25.34
CA ASP A 695 -1.82 -26.51 -26.56
C ASP A 695 -3.36 -26.44 -26.66
N ALA A 696 -4.08 -26.61 -25.55
CA ALA A 696 -5.54 -26.52 -25.50
C ALA A 696 -6.07 -25.08 -25.66
N VAL A 697 -5.41 -24.09 -25.04
CA VAL A 697 -5.75 -22.65 -25.15
C VAL A 697 -5.37 -22.12 -26.54
N GLY A 698 -4.23 -22.59 -27.10
CA GLY A 698 -3.82 -22.31 -28.47
C GLY A 698 -4.83 -22.81 -29.51
N LEU A 699 -5.47 -23.96 -29.27
CA LEU A 699 -6.58 -24.48 -30.08
C LEU A 699 -7.89 -23.70 -29.90
N ALA A 700 -8.19 -23.20 -28.69
CA ALA A 700 -9.38 -22.40 -28.40
C ALA A 700 -9.31 -20.99 -29.02
N SER A 701 -8.11 -20.42 -29.20
CA SER A 701 -7.90 -19.12 -29.86
C SER A 701 -8.34 -19.11 -31.34
N PHE A 702 -8.45 -20.28 -31.98
CA PHE A 702 -9.01 -20.41 -33.34
C PHE A 702 -10.54 -20.54 -33.40
N ALA A 703 -11.22 -20.75 -32.27
CA ALA A 703 -12.67 -20.90 -32.20
C ALA A 703 -13.32 -19.70 -31.49
N SER A 704 -13.56 -18.63 -32.25
CA SER A 704 -14.37 -17.51 -31.77
C SER A 704 -15.85 -17.89 -31.66
N THR A 705 -16.44 -17.44 -30.55
CA THR A 705 -17.87 -17.36 -30.18
C THR A 705 -18.46 -18.49 -29.32
N SER A 706 -18.88 -18.08 -28.12
CA SER A 706 -19.80 -18.72 -27.16
C SER A 706 -19.24 -19.74 -26.16
N ARG A 707 -18.94 -19.26 -24.94
CA ARG A 707 -19.57 -19.61 -23.64
C ARG A 707 -18.60 -19.28 -22.49
N VAL A 708 -18.80 -18.11 -21.90
CA VAL A 708 -18.01 -17.58 -20.77
C VAL A 708 -18.22 -18.40 -19.49
N ASP A 709 -19.35 -19.11 -19.37
CA ASP A 709 -19.73 -19.84 -18.16
C ASP A 709 -18.97 -21.17 -17.95
N ASP A 710 -18.45 -21.80 -19.01
CA ASP A 710 -17.73 -23.08 -18.89
C ASP A 710 -16.25 -22.89 -18.50
N VAL A 711 -15.67 -21.72 -18.80
CA VAL A 711 -14.27 -21.37 -18.45
C VAL A 711 -14.14 -21.04 -16.96
N GLU A 712 -15.15 -20.39 -16.37
CA GLU A 712 -15.14 -20.04 -14.95
C GLU A 712 -15.36 -21.26 -14.03
N ALA A 713 -16.03 -22.31 -14.52
CA ALA A 713 -16.17 -23.58 -13.80
C ALA A 713 -14.87 -24.42 -13.81
N PHE A 714 -14.05 -24.32 -14.86
CA PHE A 714 -12.76 -25.02 -14.99
C PHE A 714 -11.65 -24.35 -14.17
N LEU A 715 -11.58 -23.00 -14.19
CA LEU A 715 -10.60 -22.23 -13.42
C LEU A 715 -10.78 -22.34 -11.89
N ARG A 716 -11.96 -22.71 -11.40
CA ARG A 716 -12.22 -22.91 -9.96
C ARG A 716 -11.71 -24.24 -9.41
N GLN A 717 -11.26 -25.18 -10.25
CA GLN A 717 -10.82 -26.51 -9.82
C GLN A 717 -9.31 -26.71 -9.81
N THR A 718 -8.51 -25.75 -10.30
CA THR A 718 -7.06 -25.89 -10.42
C THR A 718 -6.35 -24.64 -9.89
N THR A 719 -5.60 -24.78 -8.81
CA THR A 719 -4.54 -23.82 -8.43
C THR A 719 -3.39 -23.97 -9.44
N PRO A 720 -3.12 -22.98 -10.31
CA PRO A 720 -1.92 -23.01 -11.15
C PRO A 720 -0.76 -22.55 -10.28
N SER A 721 0.11 -23.48 -9.87
CA SER A 721 1.16 -23.23 -8.89
C SER A 721 2.56 -23.08 -9.50
N VAL A 722 2.72 -23.39 -10.80
CA VAL A 722 3.86 -22.90 -11.61
C VAL A 722 3.36 -21.70 -12.42
N ARG A 723 4.07 -20.59 -12.30
CA ARG A 723 3.70 -19.31 -12.92
C ARG A 723 4.48 -19.18 -14.22
N SER A 724 3.80 -19.36 -15.34
CA SER A 724 4.39 -19.11 -16.67
C SER A 724 4.92 -17.67 -16.77
N GLU A 725 6.07 -17.50 -17.45
CA GLU A 725 6.80 -16.23 -17.47
C GLU A 725 6.00 -15.07 -18.09
N GLU A 726 5.01 -15.33 -18.95
CA GLU A 726 4.22 -14.28 -19.62
C GLU A 726 2.84 -14.05 -19.00
N GLU A 727 2.19 -15.06 -18.40
CA GLU A 727 0.80 -14.96 -17.93
C GLU A 727 0.65 -14.19 -16.60
N PHE A 728 1.68 -14.24 -15.74
CA PHE A 728 1.67 -13.61 -14.41
C PHE A 728 2.49 -12.31 -14.33
N ASP A 729 2.63 -11.58 -15.44
CA ASP A 729 3.26 -10.25 -15.39
C ASP A 729 2.36 -9.19 -14.73
N VAL A 730 2.85 -8.57 -13.66
CA VAL A 730 2.16 -7.46 -12.98
C VAL A 730 1.98 -6.23 -13.88
N GLU A 731 2.73 -6.14 -14.99
CA GLU A 731 2.57 -5.07 -15.98
C GLU A 731 1.46 -5.35 -17.01
N ASN A 732 1.01 -6.61 -17.16
CA ASN A 732 0.00 -6.98 -18.15
C ASN A 732 -1.41 -6.56 -17.72
N ALA A 733 -1.76 -6.73 -16.45
CA ALA A 733 -3.07 -6.36 -15.91
C ALA A 733 -3.04 -6.12 -14.40
N GLU A 734 -3.86 -5.19 -13.92
CA GLU A 734 -3.91 -4.81 -12.51
C GLU A 734 -4.38 -5.96 -11.59
N TYR A 735 -5.34 -6.76 -12.06
CA TYR A 735 -5.89 -7.87 -11.28
C TYR A 735 -4.85 -8.95 -10.95
N ILE A 736 -3.77 -9.07 -11.73
CA ILE A 736 -2.67 -10.01 -11.47
C ILE A 736 -1.97 -9.61 -10.16
N ALA A 737 -1.64 -8.33 -9.99
CA ALA A 737 -1.04 -7.83 -8.75
C ALA A 737 -2.01 -7.94 -7.57
N GLU A 738 -3.32 -7.73 -7.78
CA GLU A 738 -4.35 -7.93 -6.74
C GLU A 738 -4.47 -9.39 -6.29
N MET A 739 -4.39 -10.34 -7.21
CA MET A 739 -4.41 -11.76 -6.90
C MET A 739 -3.14 -12.18 -6.15
N LEU A 740 -1.96 -11.83 -6.66
CA LEU A 740 -0.68 -12.18 -6.04
C LEU A 740 -0.51 -11.57 -4.65
N VAL A 741 -1.01 -10.35 -4.43
CA VAL A 741 -0.94 -9.75 -3.09
C VAL A 741 -1.87 -10.44 -2.11
N SER A 742 -3.00 -10.99 -2.57
CA SER A 742 -3.89 -11.79 -1.72
C SER A 742 -3.13 -12.98 -1.14
N ASP A 743 -2.37 -13.71 -1.96
CA ASP A 743 -1.58 -14.86 -1.51
C ASP A 743 -0.53 -14.47 -0.47
N VAL A 744 0.16 -13.33 -0.68
CA VAL A 744 1.14 -12.80 0.28
C VAL A 744 0.47 -12.41 1.60
N LEU A 745 -0.72 -11.78 1.55
CA LEU A 745 -1.40 -11.29 2.74
C LEU A 745 -2.11 -12.37 3.56
N VAL A 746 -2.17 -13.62 3.07
CA VAL A 746 -2.68 -14.76 3.86
C VAL A 746 -1.78 -15.05 5.06
N THR A 747 -0.46 -14.88 4.93
CA THR A 747 0.49 -15.20 5.99
C THR A 747 0.81 -13.98 6.87
N SER A 748 1.05 -14.21 8.16
CA SER A 748 1.50 -13.15 9.08
C SER A 748 2.81 -12.50 8.63
N VAL A 749 3.74 -13.33 8.13
CA VAL A 749 5.04 -12.91 7.60
C VAL A 749 4.87 -12.03 6.37
N GLY A 750 3.97 -12.38 5.44
CA GLY A 750 3.71 -11.58 4.26
C GLY A 750 3.06 -10.23 4.58
N LYS A 751 2.07 -10.20 5.49
CA LYS A 751 1.50 -8.93 6.02
C LYS A 751 2.57 -8.02 6.62
N LEU A 752 3.48 -8.61 7.39
CA LEU A 752 4.58 -7.91 8.05
C LEU A 752 5.60 -7.38 7.03
N SER A 753 5.95 -8.20 6.04
CA SER A 753 6.89 -7.88 4.95
C SER A 753 6.39 -6.72 4.10
N MET A 754 5.10 -6.72 3.73
CA MET A 754 4.48 -5.63 2.96
C MET A 754 4.51 -4.30 3.72
N LYS A 755 4.18 -4.32 5.02
CA LYS A 755 4.24 -3.14 5.88
C LYS A 755 5.67 -2.59 5.97
N MET A 756 6.66 -3.47 6.11
CA MET A 756 8.06 -3.07 6.18
C MET A 756 8.58 -2.42 4.92
N LEU A 757 8.29 -3.01 3.76
CA LEU A 757 8.71 -2.45 2.49
C LEU A 757 8.05 -1.11 2.21
N TYR A 758 6.76 -0.98 2.51
CA TYR A 758 6.06 0.29 2.39
C TYR A 758 6.75 1.38 3.23
N GLN A 759 7.06 1.10 4.49
CA GLN A 759 7.73 2.06 5.35
C GLN A 759 9.15 2.37 4.89
N TYR A 760 9.91 1.37 4.44
CA TYR A 760 11.27 1.55 3.93
C TYR A 760 11.27 2.49 2.72
N ILE A 761 10.39 2.23 1.74
CA ILE A 761 10.24 3.07 0.54
C ILE A 761 9.85 4.48 0.94
N ARG A 762 8.86 4.64 1.83
CA ARG A 762 8.41 5.96 2.30
C ARG A 762 9.52 6.78 2.97
N LYS A 763 10.35 6.14 3.80
CA LYS A 763 11.45 6.80 4.54
C LYS A 763 12.68 7.08 3.69
N ASN A 764 12.84 6.37 2.56
CA ASN A 764 14.00 6.45 1.68
C ASN A 764 13.64 6.87 0.25
N PHE A 765 12.48 7.51 0.06
CA PHE A 765 11.94 7.84 -1.26
C PHE A 765 12.91 8.72 -2.07
N ASP A 766 13.45 9.77 -1.47
CA ASP A 766 14.40 10.66 -2.14
C ASP A 766 15.66 9.92 -2.59
N TRP A 767 16.17 8.99 -1.77
CA TRP A 767 17.31 8.16 -2.14
C TRP A 767 16.97 7.24 -3.32
N ILE A 768 15.78 6.65 -3.34
CA ILE A 768 15.30 5.83 -4.47
C ILE A 768 15.25 6.68 -5.74
N LEU A 769 14.68 7.89 -5.69
CA LEU A 769 14.64 8.79 -6.84
C LEU A 769 16.03 9.19 -7.34
N GLN A 770 17.00 9.35 -6.43
CA GLN A 770 18.40 9.62 -6.81
C GLN A 770 19.01 8.43 -7.55
N GLN A 771 18.78 7.20 -7.08
CA GLN A 771 19.26 5.99 -7.75
C GLN A 771 18.58 5.75 -9.10
N LEU A 772 17.32 6.17 -9.26
CA LEU A 772 16.59 6.14 -10.53
C LEU A 772 16.98 7.30 -11.48
N GLY A 773 17.80 8.25 -11.03
CA GLY A 773 18.28 9.39 -11.85
C GLY A 773 17.21 10.46 -12.13
N VAL A 774 16.14 10.52 -11.34
CA VAL A 774 15.00 11.43 -11.55
C VAL A 774 14.69 12.34 -10.36
N SER A 775 15.51 12.29 -9.30
CA SER A 775 15.39 13.15 -8.12
C SER A 775 15.46 14.64 -8.47
N ASP A 776 14.60 15.45 -7.86
CA ASP A 776 14.69 16.92 -7.87
C ASP A 776 15.75 17.43 -6.88
N ILE A 777 16.08 16.64 -5.85
CA ILE A 777 17.09 16.95 -4.82
C ILE A 777 18.48 16.52 -5.32
N GLU A 778 19.46 17.40 -5.19
CA GLU A 778 20.85 17.09 -5.48
C GLU A 778 21.42 16.05 -4.50
N HIS A 779 22.31 15.19 -5.00
CA HIS A 779 22.94 14.18 -4.15
C HIS A 779 23.83 14.84 -3.10
N ASN A 780 23.52 14.61 -1.82
CA ASN A 780 24.37 15.06 -0.73
C ASN A 780 25.39 13.96 -0.37
N PRO A 781 26.67 14.11 -0.75
CA PRO A 781 27.69 13.08 -0.49
C PRO A 781 28.02 12.91 1.00
N LEU A 782 27.60 13.85 1.86
CA LEU A 782 27.82 13.81 3.30
C LEU A 782 26.62 13.22 4.06
N GLN A 783 25.57 12.76 3.37
CA GLN A 783 24.41 12.17 4.03
C GLN A 783 24.83 10.88 4.77
N PRO A 784 24.60 10.78 6.09
CA PRO A 784 24.89 9.55 6.81
C PRO A 784 23.93 8.44 6.37
N ASN A 785 24.47 7.24 6.13
CA ASN A 785 23.73 6.03 5.80
C ASN A 785 22.66 6.23 4.70
N PRO A 786 23.07 6.62 3.48
CA PRO A 786 22.14 6.86 2.38
C PRO A 786 21.33 5.58 2.11
N GLY A 787 20.01 5.71 1.96
CA GLY A 787 19.11 4.57 1.71
C GLY A 787 18.78 3.70 2.93
N GLN A 788 19.13 4.14 4.14
CA GLN A 788 18.93 3.38 5.40
C GLN A 788 18.26 4.22 6.50
N SER A 789 17.44 5.20 6.10
CA SER A 789 16.70 6.02 7.06
C SER A 789 15.59 5.22 7.73
N ILE A 790 15.61 5.21 9.06
CA ILE A 790 14.58 4.60 9.91
C ILE A 790 13.52 5.62 10.39
N ARG A 791 13.77 6.93 10.17
CA ARG A 791 12.87 8.02 10.53
C ARG A 791 12.34 8.71 9.29
N GLU A 792 11.06 9.09 9.33
CA GLU A 792 10.46 9.91 8.29
C GLU A 792 10.90 11.36 8.46
N GLN A 793 11.38 11.98 7.38
CA GLN A 793 11.63 13.42 7.35
C GLN A 793 10.29 14.13 7.12
N LYS A 794 9.89 14.98 8.07
CA LYS A 794 8.71 15.83 7.91
C LYS A 794 9.14 17.15 7.29
N GLN A 795 8.47 17.55 6.22
CA GLN A 795 8.66 18.87 5.63
C GLN A 795 8.23 19.94 6.65
N ALA A 796 9.07 20.96 6.85
CA ALA A 796 8.72 22.04 7.76
C ALA A 796 7.58 22.88 7.18
N LEU A 797 6.75 23.46 8.05
CA LEU A 797 5.65 24.34 7.61
C LEU A 797 6.17 25.50 6.75
N ILE A 798 7.32 26.07 7.11
CA ILE A 798 7.94 27.16 6.36
C ILE A 798 8.34 26.73 4.95
N ASP A 799 8.84 25.51 4.78
CA ASP A 799 9.20 24.97 3.47
C ASP A 799 7.94 24.81 2.62
N LEU A 800 6.88 24.24 3.20
CA LEU A 800 5.60 24.03 2.52
C LEU A 800 4.89 25.35 2.17
N MET A 801 5.06 26.39 2.97
CA MET A 801 4.51 27.72 2.70
C MET A 801 5.16 28.38 1.47
N PHE A 802 6.48 28.24 1.29
CA PHE A 802 7.21 28.96 0.23
C PHE A 802 7.59 28.09 -0.98
N HIS A 803 7.33 26.78 -0.92
CA HIS A 803 7.68 25.85 -1.99
C HIS A 803 6.52 24.91 -2.36
N ILE A 804 6.47 24.59 -3.65
CA ILE A 804 5.67 23.52 -4.24
C ILE A 804 6.62 22.33 -4.41
N GLY A 805 6.55 21.35 -3.50
CA GLY A 805 7.58 20.32 -3.36
C GLY A 805 8.93 20.97 -3.02
N HIS A 806 9.90 20.89 -3.94
CA HIS A 806 11.21 21.53 -3.82
C HIS A 806 11.37 22.82 -4.65
N ARG A 807 10.31 23.29 -5.32
CA ARG A 807 10.37 24.45 -6.22
C ARG A 807 9.72 25.68 -5.59
N SER A 808 10.34 26.85 -5.74
CA SER A 808 9.77 28.09 -5.21
C SER A 808 8.60 28.60 -6.06
N PHE A 809 7.66 29.33 -5.43
CA PHE A 809 6.51 29.93 -6.12
C PHE A 809 6.91 31.03 -7.14
N ASP A 810 8.09 31.63 -7.00
CA ASP A 810 8.59 32.71 -7.86
C ASP A 810 9.48 32.20 -9.01
N GLN A 811 9.64 30.89 -9.20
CA GLN A 811 10.57 30.31 -10.18
C GLN A 811 10.42 30.83 -11.62
N LEU A 812 9.22 31.22 -12.05
CA LEU A 812 9.01 31.83 -13.38
C LEU A 812 9.57 33.27 -13.44
N LEU A 813 9.48 34.01 -12.33
CA LEU A 813 9.96 35.39 -12.22
C LEU A 813 11.48 35.44 -12.01
N SER A 814 12.01 34.51 -11.21
CA SER A 814 13.45 34.38 -10.95
C SER A 814 14.22 33.70 -12.10
N GLY A 815 13.51 33.19 -13.11
CA GLY A 815 14.09 32.51 -14.27
C GLY A 815 14.49 31.05 -14.02
N GLY A 816 14.12 30.48 -12.87
CA GLY A 816 14.29 29.05 -12.57
C GLY A 816 13.39 28.12 -13.41
N LEU A 817 12.27 28.65 -13.94
CA LEU A 817 11.39 27.97 -14.89
C LEU A 817 11.40 28.68 -16.25
N ASP A 818 12.04 28.05 -17.23
CA ASP A 818 12.04 28.54 -18.62
C ASP A 818 11.05 27.75 -19.49
N ILE A 819 10.27 28.48 -20.30
CA ILE A 819 9.23 27.90 -21.15
C ILE A 819 9.68 27.95 -22.61
N ASP A 820 10.04 26.80 -23.18
CA ASP A 820 10.29 26.69 -24.61
C ASP A 820 8.96 26.67 -25.40
N TYR A 821 8.43 27.87 -25.66
CA TYR A 821 7.24 28.06 -26.47
C TYR A 821 7.37 27.43 -27.87
N THR A 822 8.56 27.43 -28.47
CA THR A 822 8.70 26.90 -29.84
C THR A 822 8.47 25.39 -29.85
N LYS A 823 9.04 24.67 -28.88
CA LYS A 823 8.82 23.24 -28.72
C LYS A 823 7.36 22.92 -28.43
N TRP A 824 6.74 23.61 -27.47
CA TRP A 824 5.36 23.30 -27.06
C TRP A 824 4.32 23.54 -28.16
N PHE A 825 4.48 24.56 -29.00
CA PHE A 825 3.57 24.77 -30.14
C PHE A 825 3.73 23.71 -31.25
N GLN A 826 4.80 22.89 -31.19
CA GLN A 826 5.00 21.71 -32.04
C GLN A 826 4.55 20.40 -31.37
N THR A 827 3.97 20.45 -30.17
CA THR A 827 3.37 19.29 -29.50
C THR A 827 1.87 19.24 -29.77
N PRO A 828 1.27 18.08 -30.15
CA PRO A 828 -0.17 17.97 -30.34
C PRO A 828 -0.96 18.11 -29.03
N MET A 829 -1.98 18.97 -29.02
CA MET A 829 -2.79 19.27 -27.82
C MET A 829 -4.30 19.17 -28.05
N SER A 830 -4.75 18.76 -29.24
CA SER A 830 -6.17 18.78 -29.63
C SER A 830 -6.85 20.15 -29.44
N MET A 831 -6.09 21.24 -29.60
CA MET A 831 -6.63 22.59 -29.48
C MET A 831 -7.36 22.97 -30.78
N SER A 832 -8.51 23.66 -30.68
CA SER A 832 -9.15 24.25 -31.86
C SER A 832 -8.68 25.68 -32.09
N VAL A 833 -8.81 26.17 -33.32
CA VAL A 833 -8.41 27.54 -33.69
C VAL A 833 -9.26 28.55 -32.94
N GLU A 834 -10.56 28.28 -32.80
CA GLU A 834 -11.51 29.12 -32.08
C GLU A 834 -11.13 29.22 -30.59
N LYS A 835 -10.82 28.08 -29.95
CA LYS A 835 -10.37 28.06 -28.55
C LYS A 835 -9.03 28.78 -28.38
N ALA A 836 -8.11 28.63 -29.33
CA ALA A 836 -6.85 29.36 -29.28
C ALA A 836 -7.06 30.87 -29.44
N TRP A 837 -7.97 31.30 -30.32
CA TRP A 837 -8.34 32.70 -30.47
C TRP A 837 -8.96 33.28 -29.19
N LEU A 838 -9.82 32.53 -28.49
CA LEU A 838 -10.34 32.95 -27.18
C LEU A 838 -9.21 33.23 -26.18
N GLN A 839 -8.09 32.51 -26.28
CA GLN A 839 -6.91 32.75 -25.45
C GLN A 839 -5.96 33.82 -25.99
N VAL A 840 -5.95 34.11 -27.28
CA VAL A 840 -5.11 35.20 -27.83
C VAL A 840 -5.81 36.55 -27.65
N CYS A 841 -7.14 36.61 -27.82
CA CYS A 841 -7.87 37.87 -27.86
C CYS A 841 -7.96 38.60 -26.51
N GLN A 842 -7.89 37.91 -25.36
CA GLN A 842 -7.90 38.60 -24.04
C GLN A 842 -6.50 39.12 -23.62
N ARG A 843 -5.48 39.02 -24.49
CA ARG A 843 -4.14 39.51 -24.18
C ARG A 843 -4.16 41.03 -24.21
N TRP A 844 -3.33 41.67 -23.38
CA TRP A 844 -3.29 43.13 -23.32
C TRP A 844 -2.96 43.78 -24.68
N GLU A 845 -2.14 43.11 -25.52
CA GLU A 845 -1.79 43.61 -26.86
C GLU A 845 -2.99 43.64 -27.83
N PHE A 846 -4.04 42.87 -27.56
CA PHE A 846 -5.20 42.71 -28.44
C PHE A 846 -6.41 43.52 -27.95
N GLN A 847 -6.28 44.26 -26.85
CA GLN A 847 -7.36 45.09 -26.31
C GLN A 847 -7.49 46.44 -27.04
N GLU A 848 -8.71 46.96 -27.08
CA GLU A 848 -8.98 48.30 -27.58
C GLU A 848 -8.26 49.35 -26.71
N GLY A 849 -7.50 50.24 -27.33
CA GLY A 849 -6.73 51.27 -26.62
C GLY A 849 -5.33 50.85 -26.14
N ALA A 850 -4.86 49.65 -26.49
CA ALA A 850 -3.48 49.23 -26.23
C ALA A 850 -2.45 50.16 -26.91
N LYS A 851 -1.46 50.65 -26.14
CA LYS A 851 -0.37 51.48 -26.67
C LYS A 851 0.71 50.59 -27.29
N LEU A 852 0.55 50.30 -28.58
CA LEU A 852 1.47 49.47 -29.37
C LEU A 852 2.40 50.31 -30.25
N SER A 853 3.61 49.82 -30.50
CA SER A 853 4.43 50.30 -31.61
C SER A 853 3.82 49.93 -32.96
N VAL A 854 4.21 50.62 -34.02
CA VAL A 854 3.74 50.34 -35.40
C VAL A 854 4.02 48.88 -35.78
N HIS A 855 5.18 48.34 -35.38
CA HIS A 855 5.55 46.96 -35.69
C HIS A 855 4.67 45.94 -34.95
N GLU A 856 4.40 46.17 -33.67
CA GLU A 856 3.51 45.31 -32.86
C GLU A 856 2.08 45.36 -33.40
N ALA A 857 1.57 46.53 -33.78
CA ALA A 857 0.24 46.67 -34.37
C ALA A 857 0.08 45.86 -35.68
N LEU A 858 1.12 45.85 -36.53
CA LEU A 858 1.14 45.00 -37.74
C LEU A 858 1.15 43.51 -37.40
N MET A 859 1.90 43.09 -36.38
CA MET A 859 1.88 41.70 -35.92
C MET A 859 0.52 41.29 -35.40
N VAL A 860 -0.10 42.11 -34.54
CA VAL A 860 -1.43 41.88 -33.98
C VAL A 860 -2.46 41.74 -35.09
N SER A 861 -2.51 42.70 -36.03
CA SER A 861 -3.42 42.65 -37.18
C SER A 861 -3.26 41.38 -38.01
N PHE A 862 -2.01 40.96 -38.27
CA PHE A 862 -1.74 39.71 -38.97
C PHE A 862 -2.22 38.48 -38.18
N ILE A 863 -1.89 38.38 -36.90
CA ILE A 863 -2.31 37.26 -36.04
C ILE A 863 -3.84 37.19 -35.97
N THR A 864 -4.51 38.32 -35.82
CA THR A 864 -5.98 38.41 -35.86
C THR A 864 -6.54 37.88 -37.18
N SER A 865 -5.94 38.21 -38.32
CA SER A 865 -6.38 37.69 -39.63
C SER A 865 -6.23 36.18 -39.80
N GLN A 866 -5.34 35.55 -39.02
CA GLN A 866 -5.05 34.12 -39.13
C GLN A 866 -5.84 33.26 -38.13
N LEU A 867 -6.12 33.79 -36.93
CA LEU A 867 -6.73 33.03 -35.84
C LEU A 867 -8.17 33.41 -35.54
N LYS A 868 -8.62 34.62 -35.91
CA LYS A 868 -10.01 35.02 -35.69
C LYS A 868 -10.91 34.25 -36.66
N PRO A 869 -11.92 33.50 -36.16
CA PRO A 869 -12.84 32.73 -37.00
C PRO A 869 -13.63 33.59 -38.00
#